data_AF-A0A2J8Y0U3-F1
#
_entry.id   AF-A0A2J8Y0U3-F1
#
_cell.length_a   1.000
_cell.length_b   1.000
_cell.length_c   1.000
_cell.angle_alpha   90.00
_cell.angle_beta   90.00
_cell.angle_gamma   90.00
#
_symmetry.space_group_name_H-M   'P 1'
#
loop_
_entity.id
_entity.type
_entity.pdbx_description
1 polymer ?
#
loop_
_entity_poly.entity_id
_entity_poly.type
_entity_poly.pdbx_seq_one_letter_code
_entity_poly.pdbx_strand_id
1 'polypeptide(L)'
;RESQEVAAVSSWAEIHTAARLLRVPPECLEGAVTRRVTETPYGQVSRSLPVESAIDARDALAKALYSRLFHRLLRRTNARLAPPAEGGSIGTVTVVDAYGFEALRVNGLEQLCNNLASERLQLFSSQMLLAQEEEECRRELLSWVPVPQLPRESCLDLLVDQPHSLLSILDAQTWLSQATDHTFLQKSHYHHGDHPSYAKPRLPLPVFTVRHYAGTVTYQVHKFLNRNRDQLDPAVVEMLGQSQLQLVGSLFQEAEPQSRGGRGRPTLASRFQQALEDLIARLGRSHVYFIQCLTPNPGKLPGLFDVGHVTEQLHQAAILEAVVTRSANFPVRVPFEAFLARFRALGSEGQEDLSDREKCGAVLSQVLGAESPLCHLGATKVLLLEKGWQRLEELRDQQRSQALVNLHRSFHTHISRQRILPRMQARVRGFQARSAGVGARAEVRGKRYLRRRAALGQLNTILLVAQPLLRRRQRLQLGHWQGWHSSERALERVPSMELWRLEIPAELAVMLKTAEGHQDALAGSITECLPPEVPARPSLTLPADIDLFPFSSFVAIGFQEPSLPRPGQPLAKPLTQLDGENPQHALDINKVMLRLLGDGSLESWQRQTMGTYLVRQGQCRPGLRNELFSQLVAQLWQNPDEQQSQRGWALMAVLLSAFPPLPVLQKPLLKFVSDQAPRGMAALCQHKLLWALEQSQLASGATRAHPPTQLEWLAGWRRGRMALDVFTFSEECYSAEVESWTTGEQLAGWILQSRSENKCPCWSPCGNGGP
;
A
#
# COMPACT_ATOMS: atom_id res chain seq x y z
N ARG A 1 1.14 -44.35 -53.37
CA ARG A 1 0.02 -43.38 -53.25
C ARG A 1 -0.45 -43.46 -51.82
N GLU A 2 0.06 -42.59 -50.95
CA GLU A 2 -0.39 -42.53 -49.56
C GLU A 2 -1.77 -41.88 -49.50
N SER A 3 -2.60 -42.35 -48.58
CA SER A 3 -3.93 -41.78 -48.32
C SER A 3 -3.76 -40.45 -47.60
N GLN A 4 -3.84 -39.34 -48.34
CA GLN A 4 -3.97 -38.02 -47.72
C GLN A 4 -5.32 -37.97 -46.99
N GLU A 5 -5.29 -37.94 -45.67
CA GLU A 5 -6.47 -37.78 -44.81
C GLU A 5 -7.06 -36.39 -45.02
N VAL A 6 -8.08 -36.32 -45.89
CA VAL A 6 -8.80 -35.10 -46.19
C VAL A 6 -9.60 -34.65 -44.97
N ALA A 7 -9.47 -33.39 -44.60
CA ALA A 7 -10.24 -32.79 -43.53
C ALA A 7 -11.74 -32.82 -43.86
N ALA A 8 -12.51 -33.46 -42.97
CA ALA A 8 -13.96 -33.42 -42.95
C ALA A 8 -14.42 -32.91 -41.58
N VAL A 9 -15.58 -32.26 -41.54
CA VAL A 9 -16.13 -31.68 -40.31
C VAL A 9 -16.81 -32.77 -39.48
N SER A 10 -16.38 -32.95 -38.22
CA SER A 10 -16.91 -34.00 -37.33
C SER A 10 -18.35 -33.76 -36.87
N SER A 11 -18.77 -32.51 -36.76
CA SER A 11 -20.15 -32.11 -36.46
C SER A 11 -20.53 -30.84 -37.21
N TRP A 12 -21.69 -30.86 -37.84
CA TRP A 12 -22.23 -29.71 -38.57
C TRP A 12 -22.91 -28.68 -37.67
N ALA A 13 -23.20 -28.99 -36.40
CA ALA A 13 -23.95 -28.09 -35.51
C ALA A 13 -23.19 -26.78 -35.20
N GLU A 14 -21.89 -26.89 -35.00
CA GLU A 14 -20.96 -25.79 -34.73
C GLU A 14 -20.82 -24.88 -35.96
N ILE A 15 -20.69 -25.46 -37.16
CA ILE A 15 -20.66 -24.68 -38.41
C ILE A 15 -21.99 -24.00 -38.67
N HIS A 16 -23.14 -24.68 -38.49
CA HIS A 16 -24.45 -24.03 -38.63
C HIS A 16 -24.64 -22.89 -37.61
N THR A 17 -24.09 -23.02 -36.41
CA THR A 17 -24.14 -21.97 -35.37
C THR A 17 -23.24 -20.80 -35.74
N ALA A 18 -22.00 -21.04 -36.13
CA ALA A 18 -21.05 -20.01 -36.57
C ALA A 18 -21.54 -19.28 -37.83
N ALA A 19 -22.04 -20.02 -38.83
CA ALA A 19 -22.61 -19.48 -40.06
C ALA A 19 -23.86 -18.60 -39.78
N ARG A 20 -24.73 -19.02 -38.84
CA ARG A 20 -25.90 -18.25 -38.40
C ARG A 20 -25.50 -16.94 -37.69
N LEU A 21 -24.45 -16.97 -36.89
CA LEU A 21 -23.92 -15.78 -36.19
C LEU A 21 -23.21 -14.82 -37.16
N LEU A 22 -22.36 -15.34 -38.05
CA LEU A 22 -21.64 -14.58 -39.07
C LEU A 22 -22.52 -14.19 -40.27
N ARG A 23 -23.74 -14.72 -40.38
CA ARG A 23 -24.70 -14.53 -41.49
C ARG A 23 -24.10 -14.80 -42.87
N VAL A 24 -23.47 -15.98 -43.00
CA VAL A 24 -22.93 -16.56 -44.24
C VAL A 24 -23.54 -17.96 -44.47
N PRO A 25 -23.50 -18.54 -45.69
CA PRO A 25 -23.95 -19.92 -45.91
C PRO A 25 -23.05 -20.93 -45.18
N PRO A 26 -23.61 -21.97 -44.54
CA PRO A 26 -22.81 -22.97 -43.82
C PRO A 26 -21.93 -23.82 -44.73
N GLU A 27 -22.31 -24.02 -46.00
CA GLU A 27 -21.53 -24.75 -47.01
C GLU A 27 -20.30 -23.96 -47.45
N CYS A 28 -20.44 -22.63 -47.57
CA CYS A 28 -19.31 -21.73 -47.81
C CYS A 28 -18.35 -21.71 -46.61
N LEU A 29 -18.88 -21.70 -45.38
CA LEU A 29 -18.07 -21.73 -44.17
C LEU A 29 -17.37 -23.08 -43.94
N GLU A 30 -17.98 -24.20 -44.35
CA GLU A 30 -17.33 -25.50 -44.43
C GLU A 30 -16.19 -25.49 -45.44
N GLY A 31 -16.47 -25.09 -46.68
CA GLY A 31 -15.48 -25.03 -47.75
C GLY A 31 -14.31 -24.09 -47.43
N ALA A 32 -14.55 -22.99 -46.73
CA ALA A 32 -13.54 -22.04 -46.24
C ALA A 32 -12.53 -22.63 -45.25
N VAL A 33 -12.87 -23.75 -44.61
CA VAL A 33 -12.04 -24.42 -43.59
C VAL A 33 -11.50 -25.77 -44.09
N THR A 34 -12.25 -26.50 -44.92
CA THR A 34 -11.84 -27.82 -45.43
C THR A 34 -11.15 -27.77 -46.80
N ARG A 35 -11.25 -26.66 -47.55
CA ARG A 35 -10.70 -26.50 -48.90
C ARG A 35 -9.91 -25.19 -49.01
N ARG A 36 -8.95 -25.18 -49.91
CA ARG A 36 -8.23 -23.99 -50.35
C ARG A 36 -8.59 -23.69 -51.81
N VAL A 37 -8.79 -22.41 -52.14
CA VAL A 37 -9.05 -21.99 -53.53
C VAL A 37 -7.81 -21.27 -54.04
N THR A 38 -7.24 -21.79 -55.13
CA THR A 38 -6.10 -21.17 -55.80
C THR A 38 -6.48 -20.73 -57.20
N GLU A 39 -6.39 -19.43 -57.45
CA GLU A 39 -6.50 -18.88 -58.80
C GLU A 39 -5.28 -19.28 -59.62
N THR A 40 -5.53 -19.87 -60.79
CA THR A 40 -4.51 -20.20 -61.80
C THR A 40 -4.84 -19.47 -63.10
N PRO A 41 -3.89 -19.35 -64.05
CA PRO A 41 -4.16 -18.77 -65.37
C PRO A 41 -5.26 -19.49 -66.17
N TYR A 42 -5.69 -20.67 -65.73
CA TYR A 42 -6.71 -21.51 -66.36
C TYR A 42 -8.02 -21.56 -65.56
N GLY A 43 -8.15 -20.76 -64.49
CA GLY A 43 -9.33 -20.70 -63.62
C GLY A 43 -9.03 -21.00 -62.15
N GLN A 44 -10.08 -20.96 -61.31
CA GLN A 44 -10.00 -21.34 -59.90
C GLN A 44 -9.92 -22.87 -59.75
N VAL A 45 -8.89 -23.33 -59.05
CA VAL A 45 -8.71 -24.74 -58.67
C VAL A 45 -8.91 -24.85 -57.17
N SER A 46 -9.85 -25.68 -56.73
CA SER A 46 -10.03 -26.01 -55.31
C SER A 46 -9.26 -27.29 -54.95
N ARG A 47 -8.63 -27.28 -53.77
CA ARG A 47 -7.94 -28.46 -53.20
C ARG A 47 -8.35 -28.64 -51.74
N SER A 48 -8.78 -29.85 -51.39
CA SER A 48 -9.08 -30.19 -49.99
C SER A 48 -7.81 -30.18 -49.13
N LEU A 49 -7.94 -29.69 -47.90
CA LEU A 49 -6.86 -29.57 -46.92
C LEU A 49 -6.72 -30.86 -46.08
N PRO A 50 -5.51 -31.18 -45.58
CA PRO A 50 -5.36 -32.14 -44.49
C PRO A 50 -5.84 -31.54 -43.16
N VAL A 51 -6.15 -32.41 -42.18
CA VAL A 51 -6.74 -32.03 -40.89
C VAL A 51 -6.00 -30.89 -40.18
N GLU A 52 -4.66 -30.93 -40.10
CA GLU A 52 -3.87 -29.88 -39.46
C GLU A 52 -4.00 -28.52 -40.15
N SER A 53 -4.09 -28.49 -41.48
CA SER A 53 -4.23 -27.25 -42.26
C SER A 53 -5.66 -26.70 -42.19
N ALA A 54 -6.67 -27.55 -41.99
CA ALA A 54 -8.03 -27.11 -41.72
C ALA A 54 -8.16 -26.48 -40.32
N ILE A 55 -7.45 -27.02 -39.32
CA ILE A 55 -7.33 -26.40 -37.99
C ILE A 55 -6.64 -25.02 -38.10
N ASP A 56 -5.52 -24.92 -38.83
CA ASP A 56 -4.85 -23.64 -39.07
C ASP A 56 -5.77 -22.63 -39.82
N ALA A 57 -6.56 -23.09 -40.79
CA ALA A 57 -7.51 -22.23 -41.52
C ALA A 57 -8.64 -21.69 -40.63
N ARG A 58 -9.21 -22.55 -39.76
CA ARG A 58 -10.19 -22.16 -38.73
C ARG A 58 -9.62 -21.10 -37.79
N ASP A 59 -8.38 -21.29 -37.32
CA ASP A 59 -7.77 -20.40 -36.34
C ASP A 59 -7.29 -19.09 -36.96
N ALA A 60 -6.84 -19.10 -38.22
CA ALA A 60 -6.58 -17.90 -39.00
C ALA A 60 -7.85 -17.08 -39.22
N LEU A 61 -8.97 -17.73 -39.58
CA LEU A 61 -10.29 -17.09 -39.72
C LEU A 61 -10.73 -16.41 -38.41
N ALA A 62 -10.65 -17.12 -37.28
CA ALA A 62 -11.00 -16.57 -35.97
C ALA A 62 -10.11 -15.37 -35.58
N LYS A 63 -8.77 -15.49 -35.76
CA LYS A 63 -7.81 -14.40 -35.53
C LYS A 63 -8.08 -13.18 -36.40
N ALA A 64 -8.39 -13.38 -37.69
CA ALA A 64 -8.67 -12.29 -38.63
C ALA A 64 -9.98 -11.56 -38.30
N LEU A 65 -11.05 -12.28 -37.93
CA LEU A 65 -12.30 -11.70 -37.44
C LEU A 65 -12.07 -10.82 -36.21
N TYR A 66 -11.36 -11.35 -35.20
CA TYR A 66 -11.05 -10.64 -33.96
C TYR A 66 -10.16 -9.40 -34.22
N SER A 67 -9.08 -9.57 -34.98
CA SER A 67 -8.14 -8.49 -35.33
C SER A 67 -8.82 -7.35 -36.08
N ARG A 68 -9.64 -7.65 -37.10
CA ARG A 68 -10.37 -6.62 -37.87
C ARG A 68 -11.41 -5.91 -36.98
N LEU A 69 -12.12 -6.65 -36.13
CA LEU A 69 -13.05 -6.04 -35.15
C LEU A 69 -12.34 -5.11 -34.17
N PHE A 70 -11.19 -5.52 -33.61
CA PHE A 70 -10.38 -4.70 -32.71
C PHE A 70 -9.88 -3.42 -33.39
N HIS A 71 -9.36 -3.51 -34.62
CA HIS A 71 -8.97 -2.34 -35.41
C HIS A 71 -10.14 -1.37 -35.65
N ARG A 72 -11.36 -1.88 -35.84
CA ARG A 72 -12.56 -1.04 -36.01
C ARG A 72 -12.99 -0.36 -34.71
N LEU A 73 -12.88 -1.04 -33.57
CA LEU A 73 -13.11 -0.44 -32.25
C LEU A 73 -12.10 0.68 -32.00
N LEU A 74 -10.81 0.43 -32.25
CA LEU A 74 -9.75 1.43 -32.14
C LEU A 74 -9.99 2.65 -33.05
N ARG A 75 -10.34 2.43 -34.33
CA ARG A 75 -10.74 3.53 -35.25
C ARG A 75 -11.91 4.35 -34.70
N ARG A 76 -12.96 3.70 -34.18
CA ARG A 76 -14.14 4.38 -33.62
C ARG A 76 -13.84 5.15 -32.34
N THR A 77 -12.98 4.63 -31.47
CA THR A 77 -12.52 5.33 -30.26
C THR A 77 -11.68 6.54 -30.65
N ASN A 78 -10.70 6.37 -31.54
CA ASN A 78 -9.85 7.48 -32.01
C ASN A 78 -10.65 8.58 -32.71
N ALA A 79 -11.68 8.24 -33.49
CA ALA A 79 -12.58 9.22 -34.12
C ALA A 79 -13.46 10.00 -33.11
N ARG A 80 -13.68 9.46 -31.90
CA ARG A 80 -14.39 10.16 -30.80
C ARG A 80 -13.45 10.97 -29.90
N LEU A 81 -12.18 10.61 -29.85
CA LEU A 81 -11.13 11.30 -29.09
C LEU A 81 -10.35 12.33 -29.94
N ALA A 82 -10.62 12.41 -31.24
CA ALA A 82 -10.01 13.39 -32.13
C ALA A 82 -10.39 14.82 -31.69
N PRO A 83 -9.43 15.75 -31.58
CA PRO A 83 -9.72 17.14 -31.23
C PRO A 83 -10.57 17.81 -32.32
N PRO A 84 -11.41 18.79 -31.98
CA PRO A 84 -12.07 19.64 -32.97
C PRO A 84 -11.02 20.32 -33.85
N ALA A 85 -11.31 20.44 -35.15
CA ALA A 85 -10.32 20.74 -36.18
C ALA A 85 -9.97 22.24 -36.31
N GLU A 86 -9.72 22.94 -35.21
CA GLU A 86 -9.39 24.38 -35.20
C GLU A 86 -8.26 24.74 -34.22
N GLY A 87 -7.30 25.53 -34.70
CA GLY A 87 -6.61 26.56 -33.91
C GLY A 87 -5.56 26.13 -32.87
N GLY A 88 -4.35 25.74 -33.31
CA GLY A 88 -3.14 25.95 -32.51
C GLY A 88 -2.07 24.85 -32.56
N SER A 89 -0.86 25.19 -32.11
CA SER A 89 0.23 24.23 -31.86
C SER A 89 -0.01 23.50 -30.53
N ILE A 90 -0.98 22.60 -30.50
CA ILE A 90 -1.31 21.78 -29.32
C ILE A 90 -0.10 20.90 -28.97
N GLY A 91 0.49 21.12 -27.80
CA GLY A 91 1.53 20.26 -27.26
C GLY A 91 0.97 18.88 -26.93
N THR A 92 1.45 17.83 -27.60
CA THR A 92 0.95 16.47 -27.44
C THR A 92 1.78 15.68 -26.42
N VAL A 93 1.12 15.18 -25.38
CA VAL A 93 1.72 14.19 -24.45
C VAL A 93 1.38 12.80 -24.99
N THR A 94 2.40 12.05 -25.40
CA THR A 94 2.24 10.66 -25.87
C THR A 94 2.69 9.71 -24.76
N VAL A 95 1.77 8.88 -24.28
CA VAL A 95 2.08 7.75 -23.39
C VAL A 95 2.20 6.51 -24.26
N VAL A 96 3.33 5.80 -24.16
CA VAL A 96 3.56 4.51 -24.82
C VAL A 96 3.64 3.44 -23.74
N ASP A 97 2.62 2.58 -23.70
CA ASP A 97 2.68 1.31 -22.99
C ASP A 97 3.24 0.26 -23.97
N ALA A 98 4.26 -0.48 -23.55
CA ALA A 98 4.96 -1.46 -24.36
C ALA A 98 5.13 -2.75 -23.56
N TYR A 99 4.83 -3.88 -24.20
CA TYR A 99 4.98 -5.19 -23.59
C TYR A 99 6.45 -5.43 -23.18
N GLY A 100 6.61 -6.01 -21.99
CA GLY A 100 7.91 -6.43 -21.48
C GLY A 100 8.46 -7.63 -22.25
N PHE A 101 9.73 -7.94 -21.97
CA PHE A 101 10.43 -9.09 -22.50
C PHE A 101 9.75 -10.42 -22.08
N GLU A 102 9.53 -11.32 -23.04
CA GLU A 102 8.84 -12.60 -22.83
C GLU A 102 9.79 -13.80 -23.00
N ALA A 103 10.04 -14.52 -21.90
CA ALA A 103 10.76 -15.79 -21.89
C ALA A 103 9.84 -16.91 -21.37
N LEU A 104 9.04 -17.50 -22.27
CA LEU A 104 8.12 -18.59 -21.98
C LEU A 104 8.81 -19.97 -22.11
N ARG A 105 8.15 -21.03 -21.65
CA ARG A 105 8.61 -22.43 -21.84
C ARG A 105 8.65 -22.86 -23.31
N VAL A 106 7.83 -22.23 -24.17
CA VAL A 106 7.78 -22.42 -25.62
C VAL A 106 7.60 -21.04 -26.24
N ASN A 107 8.56 -20.59 -27.04
CA ASN A 107 8.55 -19.24 -27.63
C ASN A 107 8.32 -19.35 -29.15
N GLY A 108 7.28 -18.65 -29.63
CA GLY A 108 6.89 -18.61 -31.04
C GLY A 108 7.52 -17.45 -31.82
N LEU A 109 6.98 -17.19 -33.01
CA LEU A 109 7.31 -16.01 -33.80
C LEU A 109 6.82 -14.74 -33.08
N GLU A 110 5.70 -14.85 -32.38
CA GLU A 110 5.09 -13.80 -31.58
C GLU A 110 6.06 -13.32 -30.47
N GLN A 111 6.69 -14.22 -29.72
CA GLN A 111 7.72 -13.88 -28.73
C GLN A 111 8.97 -13.29 -29.40
N LEU A 112 9.36 -13.76 -30.59
CA LEU A 112 10.52 -13.21 -31.31
C LEU A 112 10.28 -11.74 -31.71
N CYS A 113 9.07 -11.42 -32.19
CA CYS A 113 8.66 -10.05 -32.47
C CYS A 113 8.61 -9.20 -31.18
N ASN A 114 7.98 -9.70 -30.12
CA ASN A 114 7.90 -9.00 -28.83
C ASN A 114 9.30 -8.65 -28.30
N ASN A 115 10.19 -9.64 -28.22
CA ASN A 115 11.54 -9.46 -27.70
C ASN A 115 12.40 -8.56 -28.59
N LEU A 116 12.25 -8.60 -29.92
CA LEU A 116 12.90 -7.64 -30.82
C LEU A 116 12.47 -6.19 -30.55
N ALA A 117 11.18 -5.96 -30.27
CA ALA A 117 10.72 -4.63 -29.91
C ALA A 117 11.21 -4.20 -28.52
N SER A 118 11.27 -5.09 -27.53
CA SER A 118 11.94 -4.81 -26.25
C SER A 118 13.41 -4.44 -26.45
N GLU A 119 14.15 -5.17 -27.30
CA GLU A 119 15.56 -4.92 -27.64
C GLU A 119 15.76 -3.53 -28.29
N ARG A 120 14.95 -3.19 -29.31
CA ARG A 120 15.01 -1.89 -30.00
C ARG A 120 14.61 -0.74 -29.08
N LEU A 121 13.59 -0.91 -28.23
CA LEU A 121 13.14 0.10 -27.27
C LEU A 121 14.16 0.30 -26.15
N GLN A 122 14.81 -0.74 -25.65
CA GLN A 122 15.87 -0.66 -24.64
C GLN A 122 17.12 0.05 -25.19
N LEU A 123 17.51 -0.22 -26.44
CA LEU A 123 18.60 0.52 -27.09
C LEU A 123 18.24 2.00 -27.24
N PHE A 124 17.04 2.29 -27.75
CA PHE A 124 16.55 3.66 -27.91
C PHE A 124 16.48 4.42 -26.58
N SER A 125 15.96 3.81 -25.51
CA SER A 125 15.88 4.47 -24.19
C SER A 125 17.26 4.76 -23.61
N SER A 126 18.20 3.82 -23.76
CA SER A 126 19.58 3.98 -23.29
C SER A 126 20.28 5.12 -24.04
N GLN A 127 20.19 5.15 -25.37
CA GLN A 127 20.78 6.21 -26.20
C GLN A 127 20.13 7.58 -25.95
N MET A 128 18.80 7.64 -25.87
CA MET A 128 18.06 8.89 -25.64
C MET A 128 18.38 9.49 -24.26
N LEU A 129 18.45 8.66 -23.21
CA LEU A 129 18.77 9.12 -21.86
C LEU A 129 20.20 9.67 -21.76
N LEU A 130 21.17 9.06 -22.45
CA LEU A 130 22.54 9.57 -22.55
C LEU A 130 22.58 10.92 -23.30
N ALA A 131 21.89 11.03 -24.44
CA ALA A 131 21.83 12.26 -25.22
C ALA A 131 21.11 13.41 -24.47
N GLN A 132 20.08 13.09 -23.67
CA GLN A 132 19.41 14.04 -22.77
C GLN A 132 20.33 14.53 -21.65
N GLU A 133 21.13 13.64 -21.04
CA GLU A 133 22.11 14.00 -20.01
C GLU A 133 23.28 14.82 -20.60
N GLU A 134 23.78 14.49 -21.79
CA GLU A 134 24.82 15.25 -22.49
C GLU A 134 24.33 16.68 -22.83
N GLU A 135 23.14 16.79 -23.42
CA GLU A 135 22.52 18.09 -23.75
C GLU A 135 22.25 18.94 -22.50
N GLU A 136 21.84 18.33 -21.39
CA GLU A 136 21.64 19.04 -20.12
C GLU A 136 22.97 19.49 -19.50
N CYS A 137 24.02 18.66 -19.57
CA CYS A 137 25.37 19.05 -19.16
C CYS A 137 25.89 20.23 -20.00
N ARG A 138 25.70 20.17 -21.32
CA ARG A 138 26.07 21.21 -22.28
C ARG A 138 25.34 22.53 -22.02
N ARG A 139 24.05 22.47 -21.65
CA ARG A 139 23.24 23.66 -21.26
C ARG A 139 23.73 24.29 -19.96
N GLU A 140 24.06 23.49 -18.97
CA GLU A 140 24.54 23.96 -17.67
C GLU A 140 26.06 24.20 -17.63
N LEU A 141 26.73 24.23 -18.80
CA LEU A 141 28.16 24.54 -18.97
C LEU A 141 29.14 23.55 -18.27
N LEU A 142 28.69 22.32 -18.03
CA LEU A 142 29.55 21.23 -17.58
C LEU A 142 30.43 20.69 -18.72
N SER A 143 31.68 20.37 -18.41
CA SER A 143 32.53 19.54 -19.27
C SER A 143 32.01 18.09 -19.25
N TRP A 144 31.34 17.67 -20.32
CA TRP A 144 30.87 16.28 -20.46
C TRP A 144 32.04 15.30 -20.43
N VAL A 145 32.03 14.40 -19.46
CA VAL A 145 32.94 13.26 -19.39
C VAL A 145 32.16 12.02 -19.82
N PRO A 146 32.36 11.48 -21.04
CA PRO A 146 31.71 10.26 -21.45
C PRO A 146 32.22 9.08 -20.60
N VAL A 147 31.35 8.51 -19.78
CA VAL A 147 31.67 7.31 -19.00
C VAL A 147 31.90 6.15 -19.98
N PRO A 148 33.05 5.42 -19.92
CA PRO A 148 33.30 4.29 -20.80
C PRO A 148 32.25 3.20 -20.60
N GLN A 149 31.36 3.05 -21.57
CA GLN A 149 30.35 2.00 -21.55
C GLN A 149 30.97 0.68 -22.01
N LEU A 150 30.64 -0.40 -21.33
CA LEU A 150 30.91 -1.74 -21.84
C LEU A 150 30.13 -1.93 -23.14
N PRO A 151 30.77 -2.37 -24.24
CA PRO A 151 30.05 -2.67 -25.48
C PRO A 151 29.13 -3.87 -25.25
N ARG A 152 27.83 -3.61 -25.04
CA ARG A 152 26.81 -4.65 -24.99
C ARG A 152 26.71 -5.32 -26.36
N GLU A 153 26.84 -6.64 -26.41
CA GLU A 153 26.71 -7.44 -27.63
C GLU A 153 25.26 -7.40 -28.14
N SER A 154 24.96 -6.43 -28.99
CA SER A 154 23.66 -6.27 -29.66
C SER A 154 23.29 -7.54 -30.43
N CYS A 155 22.07 -8.04 -30.22
CA CYS A 155 21.48 -9.07 -31.09
C CYS A 155 20.61 -8.49 -32.22
N LEU A 156 20.52 -7.15 -32.34
CA LEU A 156 19.74 -6.49 -33.40
C LEU A 156 20.34 -6.75 -34.79
N ASP A 157 21.66 -6.79 -34.86
CA ASP A 157 22.48 -7.08 -36.02
C ASP A 157 22.10 -8.45 -36.62
N LEU A 158 21.92 -9.44 -35.73
CA LEU A 158 21.43 -10.80 -36.01
C LEU A 158 19.94 -10.83 -36.39
N LEU A 159 19.10 -10.03 -35.73
CA LEU A 159 17.65 -10.07 -35.89
C LEU A 159 17.14 -9.32 -37.13
N VAL A 160 17.75 -8.19 -37.49
CA VAL A 160 17.20 -7.23 -38.48
C VAL A 160 18.17 -6.86 -39.59
N ASP A 161 19.46 -6.71 -39.30
CA ASP A 161 20.37 -6.01 -40.22
C ASP A 161 20.78 -6.84 -41.45
N GLN A 162 21.04 -6.15 -42.57
CA GLN A 162 21.17 -6.76 -43.89
C GLN A 162 22.60 -7.25 -44.16
N PRO A 163 22.80 -8.32 -44.97
CA PRO A 163 21.83 -8.95 -45.88
C PRO A 163 21.17 -10.25 -45.39
N HIS A 164 21.53 -10.75 -44.20
CA HIS A 164 21.24 -12.14 -43.79
C HIS A 164 20.58 -12.27 -42.41
N SER A 165 19.97 -11.23 -41.86
CA SER A 165 19.25 -11.30 -40.60
C SER A 165 18.17 -12.39 -40.53
N LEU A 166 17.85 -12.82 -39.30
CA LEU A 166 16.81 -13.82 -39.05
C LEU A 166 15.46 -13.43 -39.66
N LEU A 167 15.07 -12.14 -39.64
CA LEU A 167 13.85 -11.68 -40.30
C LEU A 167 13.95 -11.65 -41.83
N SER A 168 15.10 -11.26 -42.42
CA SER A 168 15.25 -11.27 -43.89
C SER A 168 15.22 -12.70 -44.46
N ILE A 169 15.84 -13.66 -43.76
CA ILE A 169 15.76 -15.08 -44.09
C ILE A 169 14.31 -15.58 -43.93
N LEU A 170 13.59 -15.15 -42.89
CA LEU A 170 12.19 -15.55 -42.66
C LEU A 170 11.30 -15.08 -43.81
N ASP A 171 11.35 -13.79 -44.16
CA ASP A 171 10.53 -13.20 -45.23
C ASP A 171 10.86 -13.81 -46.59
N ALA A 172 12.15 -14.02 -46.88
CA ALA A 172 12.58 -14.68 -48.12
C ALA A 172 12.14 -16.15 -48.21
N GLN A 173 12.07 -16.89 -47.09
CA GLN A 173 11.49 -18.24 -47.06
C GLN A 173 9.96 -18.24 -47.09
N THR A 174 9.30 -17.21 -46.57
CA THR A 174 7.83 -17.13 -46.42
C THR A 174 7.09 -17.24 -47.75
N TRP A 175 7.65 -16.71 -48.84
CA TRP A 175 7.04 -16.70 -50.18
C TRP A 175 7.52 -17.82 -51.12
N LEU A 176 8.48 -18.65 -50.70
CA LEU A 176 8.97 -19.77 -51.51
C LEU A 176 8.07 -21.01 -51.35
N SER A 177 7.59 -21.55 -52.47
CA SER A 177 6.61 -22.65 -52.50
C SER A 177 7.13 -24.00 -51.98
N GLN A 178 8.45 -24.19 -51.94
CA GLN A 178 9.12 -25.39 -51.41
C GLN A 178 9.79 -25.16 -50.04
N ALA A 179 9.70 -23.96 -49.48
CA ALA A 179 10.31 -23.66 -48.18
C ALA A 179 9.49 -24.25 -47.02
N THR A 180 10.19 -24.70 -45.99
CA THR A 180 9.62 -25.21 -44.74
C THR A 180 10.30 -24.55 -43.55
N ASP A 181 9.70 -24.68 -42.37
CA ASP A 181 10.31 -24.22 -41.11
C ASP A 181 11.74 -24.78 -40.91
N HIS A 182 12.00 -26.00 -41.41
CA HIS A 182 13.34 -26.60 -41.42
C HIS A 182 14.31 -25.95 -42.43
N THR A 183 13.87 -25.53 -43.63
CA THR A 183 14.78 -24.84 -44.58
C THR A 183 15.10 -23.42 -44.14
N PHE A 184 14.18 -22.77 -43.41
CA PHE A 184 14.48 -21.55 -42.66
C PHE A 184 15.55 -21.81 -41.59
N LEU A 185 15.32 -22.75 -40.68
CA LEU A 185 16.25 -23.05 -39.58
C LEU A 185 17.65 -23.46 -40.08
N GLN A 186 17.73 -24.27 -41.15
CA GLN A 186 19.00 -24.64 -41.78
C GLN A 186 19.78 -23.42 -42.29
N LYS A 187 19.10 -22.43 -42.89
CA LYS A 187 19.75 -21.18 -43.34
C LYS A 187 20.18 -20.31 -42.16
N SER A 188 19.35 -20.17 -41.12
CA SER A 188 19.73 -19.46 -39.89
C SER A 188 20.97 -20.10 -39.23
N HIS A 189 21.03 -21.43 -39.14
CA HIS A 189 22.20 -22.16 -38.64
C HIS A 189 23.44 -22.02 -39.53
N TYR A 190 23.28 -21.84 -40.84
CA TYR A 190 24.38 -21.65 -41.79
C TYR A 190 24.96 -20.24 -41.74
N HIS A 191 24.11 -19.20 -41.67
CA HIS A 191 24.55 -17.81 -41.68
C HIS A 191 24.95 -17.25 -40.30
N HIS A 192 24.49 -17.85 -39.19
CA HIS A 192 24.72 -17.33 -37.83
C HIS A 192 25.39 -18.33 -36.88
N GLY A 193 25.88 -19.48 -37.38
CA GLY A 193 26.44 -20.55 -36.53
C GLY A 193 27.56 -20.08 -35.58
N ASP A 194 28.34 -19.09 -36.00
CA ASP A 194 29.49 -18.52 -35.28
C ASP A 194 29.20 -17.15 -34.62
N HIS A 195 27.95 -16.65 -34.68
CA HIS A 195 27.59 -15.33 -34.15
C HIS A 195 27.46 -15.36 -32.62
N PRO A 196 28.08 -14.44 -31.83
CA PRO A 196 28.13 -14.53 -30.37
C PRO A 196 26.75 -14.54 -29.70
N SER A 197 25.80 -13.77 -30.23
CA SER A 197 24.41 -13.72 -29.74
C SER A 197 23.51 -14.87 -30.22
N TYR A 198 24.02 -15.82 -31.02
CA TYR A 198 23.27 -16.96 -31.55
C TYR A 198 23.79 -18.28 -30.97
N ALA A 199 22.90 -19.23 -30.70
CA ALA A 199 23.29 -20.56 -30.28
C ALA A 199 22.47 -21.65 -31.00
N LYS A 200 23.20 -22.62 -31.57
CA LYS A 200 22.67 -23.82 -32.20
C LYS A 200 22.46 -24.92 -31.14
N PRO A 201 21.36 -25.68 -31.16
CA PRO A 201 21.17 -26.78 -30.22
C PRO A 201 22.20 -27.91 -30.47
N ARG A 202 22.65 -28.56 -29.38
CA ARG A 202 23.62 -29.68 -29.43
C ARG A 202 23.05 -30.95 -30.08
N LEU A 203 21.72 -31.05 -30.13
CA LEU A 203 20.95 -32.10 -30.81
C LEU A 203 20.17 -31.45 -31.97
N PRO A 204 19.84 -32.19 -33.05
CA PRO A 204 19.11 -31.66 -34.21
C PRO A 204 17.61 -31.43 -33.91
N LEU A 205 17.33 -30.51 -32.99
CA LEU A 205 15.99 -30.08 -32.58
C LEU A 205 15.51 -28.91 -33.48
N PRO A 206 14.19 -28.76 -33.72
CA PRO A 206 13.63 -27.67 -34.52
C PRO A 206 13.56 -26.34 -33.74
N VAL A 207 14.70 -25.91 -33.20
CA VAL A 207 14.84 -24.72 -32.33
C VAL A 207 16.11 -23.94 -32.67
N PHE A 208 16.09 -22.63 -32.39
CA PHE A 208 17.30 -21.81 -32.31
C PHE A 208 17.26 -20.97 -31.03
N THR A 209 18.42 -20.52 -30.57
CA THR A 209 18.55 -19.77 -29.33
C THR A 209 19.22 -18.42 -29.60
N VAL A 210 18.69 -17.35 -29.03
CA VAL A 210 19.22 -15.98 -29.13
C VAL A 210 19.53 -15.46 -27.74
N ARG A 211 20.66 -14.76 -27.60
CA ARG A 211 21.03 -13.99 -26.40
C ARG A 211 20.55 -12.56 -26.58
N HIS A 212 19.54 -12.20 -25.82
CA HIS A 212 18.96 -10.87 -25.73
C HIS A 212 19.55 -10.12 -24.53
N TYR A 213 19.39 -8.79 -24.48
CA TYR A 213 19.80 -7.98 -23.33
C TYR A 213 19.23 -8.45 -21.98
N ALA A 214 18.04 -9.08 -22.00
CA ALA A 214 17.33 -9.60 -20.83
C ALA A 214 17.48 -11.12 -20.62
N GLY A 215 18.38 -11.77 -21.36
CA GLY A 215 18.73 -13.18 -21.18
C GLY A 215 18.64 -14.04 -22.44
N THR A 216 18.84 -15.35 -22.28
CA THR A 216 18.90 -16.31 -23.39
C THR A 216 17.54 -16.96 -23.64
N VAL A 217 16.96 -16.77 -24.82
CA VAL A 217 15.64 -17.29 -25.21
C VAL A 217 15.77 -18.33 -26.32
N THR A 218 15.07 -19.45 -26.19
CA THR A 218 15.02 -20.52 -27.20
C THR A 218 13.66 -20.52 -27.89
N TYR A 219 13.67 -20.38 -29.21
CA TYR A 219 12.50 -20.29 -30.07
C TYR A 219 12.25 -21.61 -30.79
N GLN A 220 10.99 -22.07 -30.81
CA GLN A 220 10.59 -23.27 -31.53
C GLN A 220 10.00 -22.88 -32.90
N VAL A 221 10.63 -23.35 -33.98
CA VAL A 221 10.36 -22.87 -35.34
C VAL A 221 9.02 -23.37 -35.92
N HIS A 222 8.20 -24.07 -35.12
CA HIS A 222 6.99 -24.75 -35.59
C HIS A 222 5.91 -23.76 -36.08
N LYS A 223 5.59 -23.87 -37.38
CA LYS A 223 4.68 -23.02 -38.16
C LYS A 223 5.16 -21.57 -38.33
N PHE A 224 6.46 -21.28 -38.20
CA PHE A 224 7.01 -19.93 -38.39
C PHE A 224 6.64 -19.34 -39.75
N LEU A 225 6.83 -20.09 -40.85
CA LEU A 225 6.50 -19.61 -42.19
C LEU A 225 4.99 -19.40 -42.40
N ASN A 226 4.14 -20.18 -41.72
CA ASN A 226 2.69 -20.01 -41.80
C ASN A 226 2.21 -18.81 -40.97
N ARG A 227 2.75 -18.60 -39.76
CA ARG A 227 2.46 -17.42 -38.93
C ARG A 227 2.90 -16.12 -39.63
N ASN A 228 4.05 -16.13 -40.30
CA ASN A 228 4.57 -14.93 -40.96
C ASN A 228 3.79 -14.49 -42.21
N ARG A 229 2.95 -15.37 -42.80
CA ARG A 229 2.12 -15.04 -43.98
C ARG A 229 0.98 -14.08 -43.65
N ASP A 230 0.38 -14.16 -42.45
CA ASP A 230 -0.73 -13.33 -41.94
C ASP A 230 -1.83 -12.98 -42.98
N GLN A 231 -2.16 -13.94 -43.85
CA GLN A 231 -3.11 -13.77 -44.95
C GLN A 231 -4.13 -14.92 -44.97
N LEU A 232 -5.41 -14.57 -45.06
CA LEU A 232 -6.49 -15.49 -45.37
C LEU A 232 -6.45 -15.91 -46.86
N ASP A 233 -7.12 -17.01 -47.18
CA ASP A 233 -7.48 -17.35 -48.54
C ASP A 233 -8.48 -16.30 -49.11
N PRO A 234 -8.28 -15.77 -50.33
CA PRO A 234 -9.17 -14.75 -50.92
C PRO A 234 -10.65 -15.14 -50.94
N ALA A 235 -10.99 -16.41 -51.14
CA ALA A 235 -12.39 -16.87 -51.16
C ALA A 235 -13.06 -16.71 -49.78
N VAL A 236 -12.28 -16.79 -48.70
CA VAL A 236 -12.76 -16.57 -47.32
C VAL A 236 -12.97 -15.07 -47.04
N VAL A 237 -12.11 -14.21 -47.60
CA VAL A 237 -12.29 -12.75 -47.54
C VAL A 237 -13.54 -12.32 -48.31
N GLU A 238 -13.77 -12.89 -49.50
CA GLU A 238 -14.95 -12.62 -50.31
C GLU A 238 -16.24 -13.06 -49.60
N MET A 239 -16.30 -14.32 -49.12
CA MET A 239 -17.45 -14.85 -48.36
C MET A 239 -17.84 -13.93 -47.19
N LEU A 240 -16.86 -13.44 -46.42
CA LEU A 240 -17.12 -12.57 -45.27
C LEU A 240 -17.49 -11.15 -45.71
N GLY A 241 -16.92 -10.66 -46.81
CA GLY A 241 -17.32 -9.40 -47.45
C GLY A 241 -18.75 -9.42 -47.99
N GLN A 242 -19.27 -10.60 -48.35
CA GLN A 242 -20.65 -10.83 -48.78
C GLN A 242 -21.61 -11.21 -47.63
N SER A 243 -21.15 -11.20 -46.37
CA SER A 243 -22.00 -11.45 -45.20
C SER A 243 -23.20 -10.50 -45.12
N GLN A 244 -24.39 -11.05 -44.82
CA GLN A 244 -25.59 -10.24 -44.58
C GLN A 244 -25.50 -9.43 -43.27
N LEU A 245 -24.59 -9.79 -42.36
CA LEU A 245 -24.33 -9.03 -41.14
C LEU A 245 -23.44 -7.84 -41.50
N GLN A 246 -24.06 -6.67 -41.61
CA GLN A 246 -23.41 -5.39 -41.99
C GLN A 246 -22.11 -5.11 -41.22
N LEU A 247 -22.00 -5.53 -39.94
CA LEU A 247 -20.77 -5.43 -39.16
C LEU A 247 -19.61 -6.22 -39.79
N VAL A 248 -19.85 -7.48 -40.19
CA VAL A 248 -18.86 -8.38 -40.79
C VAL A 248 -18.59 -7.98 -42.24
N GLY A 249 -19.63 -7.76 -43.05
CA GLY A 249 -19.45 -7.34 -44.46
C GLY A 249 -18.51 -6.13 -44.59
N SER A 250 -18.76 -5.08 -43.82
CA SER A 250 -17.89 -3.90 -43.83
C SER A 250 -16.49 -4.13 -43.23
N LEU A 251 -16.30 -5.04 -42.26
CA LEU A 251 -14.96 -5.42 -41.78
C LEU A 251 -14.09 -6.11 -42.86
N PHE A 252 -14.72 -6.71 -43.87
CA PHE A 252 -14.02 -7.38 -44.97
C PHE A 252 -13.98 -6.56 -46.27
N GLN A 253 -14.92 -5.64 -46.46
CA GLN A 253 -14.89 -4.64 -47.54
C GLN A 253 -13.94 -3.44 -47.25
N GLU A 254 -13.75 -3.02 -45.99
CA GLU A 254 -12.91 -1.85 -45.62
C GLU A 254 -11.39 -2.05 -45.82
N ALA A 255 -10.92 -3.22 -46.29
CA ALA A 255 -9.50 -3.57 -46.24
C ALA A 255 -9.03 -4.52 -47.37
N GLU A 256 -8.58 -3.92 -48.48
CA GLU A 256 -7.40 -4.30 -49.28
C GLU A 256 -7.10 -3.18 -50.33
N PRO A 257 -6.25 -2.18 -50.03
CA PRO A 257 -5.67 -1.33 -51.07
C PRO A 257 -4.62 -2.15 -51.83
N GLN A 258 -5.06 -2.89 -52.85
CA GLN A 258 -4.20 -3.77 -53.65
C GLN A 258 -2.92 -3.07 -54.12
N SER A 259 -1.77 -3.48 -53.60
CA SER A 259 -0.44 -2.97 -53.97
C SER A 259 -0.06 -3.34 -55.41
N ARG A 260 -0.65 -2.65 -56.40
CA ARG A 260 -0.31 -2.75 -57.83
C ARG A 260 1.06 -2.14 -58.14
N GLY A 261 2.14 -2.68 -57.56
CA GLY A 261 3.48 -2.14 -57.75
C GLY A 261 4.62 -2.87 -57.05
N GLY A 262 5.19 -3.88 -57.71
CA GLY A 262 6.63 -4.22 -57.70
C GLY A 262 7.30 -4.77 -56.43
N ARG A 263 6.89 -4.38 -55.23
CA ARG A 263 7.43 -4.95 -53.97
C ARG A 263 6.64 -6.19 -53.56
N GLY A 264 7.33 -7.16 -52.95
CA GLY A 264 6.73 -8.41 -52.50
C GLY A 264 5.60 -8.19 -51.49
N ARG A 265 4.69 -9.17 -51.37
CA ARG A 265 3.59 -9.11 -50.40
C ARG A 265 4.17 -8.96 -48.98
N PRO A 266 3.69 -7.97 -48.20
CA PRO A 266 4.21 -7.75 -46.86
C PRO A 266 3.87 -8.93 -45.94
N THR A 267 4.78 -9.21 -45.01
CA THR A 267 4.65 -10.29 -44.02
C THR A 267 4.25 -9.71 -42.65
N LEU A 268 4.02 -10.59 -41.68
CA LEU A 268 3.83 -10.17 -40.28
C LEU A 268 5.08 -9.46 -39.76
N ALA A 269 6.26 -10.07 -39.95
CA ALA A 269 7.54 -9.52 -39.53
C ALA A 269 7.85 -8.16 -40.18
N SER A 270 7.70 -8.03 -41.50
CA SER A 270 8.00 -6.77 -42.21
C SER A 270 7.07 -5.62 -41.78
N ARG A 271 5.78 -5.92 -41.53
CA ARG A 271 4.80 -4.93 -41.04
C ARG A 271 5.08 -4.53 -39.58
N PHE A 272 5.44 -5.50 -38.75
CA PHE A 272 5.79 -5.27 -37.34
C PHE A 272 7.06 -4.41 -37.22
N GLN A 273 8.11 -4.74 -37.98
CA GLN A 273 9.35 -3.96 -38.03
C GLN A 273 9.07 -2.51 -38.48
N GLN A 274 8.33 -2.31 -39.58
CA GLN A 274 8.01 -0.97 -40.06
C GLN A 274 7.21 -0.16 -39.02
N ALA A 275 6.24 -0.77 -38.34
CA ALA A 275 5.46 -0.10 -37.29
C ALA A 275 6.31 0.26 -36.05
N LEU A 276 7.31 -0.55 -35.72
CA LEU A 276 8.27 -0.30 -34.64
C LEU A 276 9.24 0.83 -35.00
N GLU A 277 9.74 0.86 -36.24
CA GLU A 277 10.57 1.94 -36.78
C GLU A 277 9.80 3.27 -36.80
N ASP A 278 8.54 3.26 -37.28
CA ASP A 278 7.63 4.41 -37.25
C ASP A 278 7.36 4.93 -35.83
N LEU A 279 7.30 4.03 -34.82
CA LEU A 279 7.11 4.40 -33.41
C LEU A 279 8.37 5.07 -32.85
N ILE A 280 9.55 4.46 -33.05
CA ILE A 280 10.84 4.99 -32.58
C ILE A 280 11.14 6.34 -33.26
N ALA A 281 10.85 6.47 -34.56
CA ALA A 281 11.02 7.72 -35.30
C ALA A 281 10.06 8.85 -34.85
N ARG A 282 8.94 8.53 -34.19
CA ARG A 282 8.07 9.52 -33.53
C ARG A 282 8.62 9.90 -32.16
N LEU A 283 8.98 8.91 -31.34
CA LEU A 283 9.56 9.14 -30.01
C LEU A 283 10.83 9.98 -30.07
N GLY A 284 11.72 9.72 -31.04
CA GLY A 284 12.95 10.49 -31.25
C GLY A 284 12.75 11.96 -31.67
N ARG A 285 11.52 12.41 -31.91
CA ARG A 285 11.17 13.82 -32.19
C ARG A 285 10.55 14.53 -30.98
N SER A 286 10.44 13.86 -29.83
CA SER A 286 9.76 14.35 -28.64
C SER A 286 10.70 14.34 -27.43
N HIS A 287 10.41 15.16 -26.42
CA HIS A 287 11.09 15.05 -25.13
C HIS A 287 10.57 13.83 -24.38
N VAL A 288 11.27 12.70 -24.47
CA VAL A 288 10.87 11.44 -23.83
C VAL A 288 11.10 11.51 -22.32
N TYR A 289 10.20 10.88 -21.55
CA TYR A 289 10.38 10.59 -20.13
C TYR A 289 10.25 9.07 -19.94
N PHE A 290 11.15 8.47 -19.17
CA PHE A 290 11.19 7.02 -18.96
C PHE A 290 10.62 6.65 -17.59
N ILE A 291 9.68 5.70 -17.58
CA ILE A 291 9.17 5.04 -16.38
C ILE A 291 9.54 3.57 -16.53
N GLN A 292 10.38 3.04 -15.63
CA GLN A 292 10.77 1.64 -15.65
C GLN A 292 10.07 0.87 -14.54
N CYS A 293 9.27 -0.12 -14.91
CA CYS A 293 8.51 -0.96 -13.99
C CYS A 293 9.33 -2.22 -13.64
N LEU A 294 9.65 -2.39 -12.36
CA LEU A 294 10.43 -3.53 -11.85
C LEU A 294 9.50 -4.52 -11.12
N THR A 295 9.68 -5.82 -11.37
CA THR A 295 8.97 -6.89 -10.67
C THR A 295 9.71 -7.23 -9.37
N PRO A 296 9.09 -7.08 -8.18
CA PRO A 296 9.81 -7.24 -6.91
C PRO A 296 10.13 -8.70 -6.56
N ASN A 297 9.39 -9.67 -7.10
CA ASN A 297 9.67 -11.10 -7.00
C ASN A 297 8.92 -11.85 -8.13
N PRO A 298 9.46 -12.97 -8.66
CA PRO A 298 8.84 -13.68 -9.78
C PRO A 298 7.48 -14.31 -9.44
N GLY A 299 7.18 -14.53 -8.15
CA GLY A 299 5.89 -15.03 -7.68
C GLY A 299 4.75 -13.98 -7.65
N LYS A 300 5.06 -12.70 -7.90
CA LYS A 300 4.13 -11.56 -7.79
C LYS A 300 3.48 -11.41 -6.40
N LEU A 301 4.16 -11.90 -5.35
CA LEU A 301 3.66 -11.87 -3.98
C LEU A 301 3.83 -10.46 -3.36
N PRO A 302 2.84 -9.92 -2.62
CA PRO A 302 2.99 -8.64 -1.94
C PRO A 302 4.00 -8.74 -0.78
N GLY A 303 4.75 -7.67 -0.53
CA GLY A 303 5.68 -7.56 0.61
C GLY A 303 6.99 -8.34 0.49
N LEU A 304 7.13 -9.26 -0.48
CA LEU A 304 8.36 -10.01 -0.72
C LEU A 304 9.23 -9.31 -1.77
N PHE A 305 10.51 -9.08 -1.45
CA PHE A 305 11.47 -8.43 -2.34
C PHE A 305 12.68 -9.35 -2.57
N ASP A 306 12.79 -9.88 -3.78
CA ASP A 306 13.92 -10.72 -4.21
C ASP A 306 15.03 -9.80 -4.75
N VAL A 307 16.06 -9.63 -3.92
CA VAL A 307 17.21 -8.77 -4.25
C VAL A 307 17.91 -9.26 -5.52
N GLY A 308 18.03 -10.57 -5.74
CA GLY A 308 18.70 -11.13 -6.92
C GLY A 308 17.90 -10.84 -8.19
N HIS A 309 16.60 -11.12 -8.18
CA HIS A 309 15.70 -10.85 -9.30
C HIS A 309 15.60 -9.36 -9.65
N VAL A 310 15.57 -8.47 -8.66
CA VAL A 310 15.53 -7.01 -8.92
C VAL A 310 16.91 -6.51 -9.38
N THR A 311 18.01 -7.00 -8.81
CA THR A 311 19.38 -6.64 -9.24
C THR A 311 19.63 -7.02 -10.70
N GLU A 312 19.16 -8.20 -11.13
CA GLU A 312 19.24 -8.62 -12.53
C GLU A 312 18.48 -7.65 -13.45
N GLN A 313 17.22 -7.32 -13.12
CA GLN A 313 16.43 -6.34 -13.89
C GLN A 313 17.11 -4.95 -13.96
N LEU A 314 17.74 -4.48 -12.87
CA LEU A 314 18.46 -3.20 -12.83
C LEU A 314 19.68 -3.17 -13.79
N HIS A 315 20.36 -4.31 -13.97
CA HIS A 315 21.43 -4.45 -14.96
C HIS A 315 20.85 -4.50 -16.37
N GLN A 316 19.89 -5.40 -16.63
CA GLN A 316 19.28 -5.60 -17.95
C GLN A 316 18.74 -4.27 -18.51
N ALA A 317 17.92 -3.56 -17.73
CA ALA A 317 17.26 -2.32 -18.15
C ALA A 317 18.13 -1.04 -18.14
N ALA A 318 19.46 -1.19 -17.98
CA ALA A 318 20.48 -0.14 -18.07
C ALA A 318 20.39 1.00 -17.02
N ILE A 319 19.59 0.82 -15.95
CA ILE A 319 19.44 1.84 -14.89
C ILE A 319 20.78 2.17 -14.25
N LEU A 320 21.59 1.16 -13.95
CA LEU A 320 22.86 1.35 -13.24
C LEU A 320 23.86 2.19 -14.05
N GLU A 321 23.92 2.00 -15.37
CA GLU A 321 24.81 2.76 -16.26
C GLU A 321 24.37 4.23 -16.37
N ALA A 322 23.05 4.48 -16.44
CA ALA A 322 22.48 5.82 -16.40
C ALA A 322 22.72 6.52 -15.05
N VAL A 323 22.53 5.82 -13.93
CA VAL A 323 22.79 6.34 -12.57
C VAL A 323 24.27 6.65 -12.38
N VAL A 324 25.20 5.81 -12.86
CA VAL A 324 26.64 6.10 -12.84
C VAL A 324 26.98 7.33 -13.70
N THR A 325 26.42 7.43 -14.90
CA THR A 325 26.65 8.58 -15.80
C THR A 325 26.14 9.89 -15.18
N ARG A 326 24.99 9.85 -14.51
CA ARG A 326 24.42 11.01 -13.82
C ARG A 326 25.12 11.35 -12.50
N SER A 327 25.66 10.36 -11.78
CA SER A 327 26.39 10.58 -10.52
C SER A 327 27.78 11.19 -10.75
N ALA A 328 28.44 10.84 -11.87
CA ALA A 328 29.64 11.53 -12.34
C ALA A 328 29.36 13.00 -12.71
N ASN A 329 28.21 13.27 -13.34
CA ASN A 329 27.80 14.58 -13.83
C ASN A 329 26.81 15.30 -12.90
N PHE A 330 27.14 15.40 -11.59
CA PHE A 330 26.36 16.07 -10.53
C PHE A 330 24.88 15.63 -10.44
N PRO A 331 24.54 14.64 -9.59
CA PRO A 331 23.21 14.02 -9.59
C PRO A 331 22.11 14.94 -9.05
N VAL A 332 22.45 15.83 -8.12
CA VAL A 332 21.51 16.80 -7.53
C VAL A 332 21.56 18.10 -8.35
N ARG A 333 20.45 18.44 -9.01
CA ARG A 333 20.33 19.62 -9.88
C ARG A 333 19.10 20.43 -9.46
N VAL A 334 19.29 21.67 -9.03
CA VAL A 334 18.24 22.51 -8.42
C VAL A 334 18.24 23.91 -9.04
N PRO A 335 17.12 24.40 -9.61
CA PRO A 335 17.03 25.78 -10.13
C PRO A 335 17.36 26.82 -9.07
N PHE A 336 17.98 27.95 -9.46
CA PHE A 336 18.44 28.97 -8.50
C PHE A 336 17.33 29.46 -7.55
N GLU A 337 16.13 29.74 -8.06
CA GLU A 337 14.97 30.14 -7.25
C GLU A 337 14.64 29.12 -6.15
N ALA A 338 14.57 27.83 -6.51
CA ALA A 338 14.23 26.74 -5.60
C ALA A 338 15.36 26.47 -4.58
N PHE A 339 16.61 26.66 -4.99
CA PHE A 339 17.77 26.59 -4.08
C PHE A 339 17.72 27.72 -3.05
N LEU A 340 17.50 28.97 -3.48
CA LEU A 340 17.39 30.12 -2.58
C LEU A 340 16.18 30.01 -1.66
N ALA A 341 15.01 29.60 -2.16
CA ALA A 341 13.82 29.37 -1.35
C ALA A 341 14.05 28.32 -0.23
N ARG A 342 15.00 27.40 -0.41
CA ARG A 342 15.35 26.37 0.57
C ARG A 342 16.49 26.78 1.51
N PHE A 343 17.54 27.44 1.00
CA PHE A 343 18.81 27.64 1.70
C PHE A 343 19.22 29.10 1.96
N ARG A 344 18.42 30.12 1.59
CA ARG A 344 18.75 31.55 1.81
C ARG A 344 19.20 31.88 3.25
N ALA A 345 18.66 31.22 4.27
CA ALA A 345 19.04 31.39 5.67
C ALA A 345 20.49 30.97 6.03
N LEU A 346 21.14 30.17 5.17
CA LEU A 346 22.56 29.83 5.31
C LEU A 346 23.51 30.91 4.77
N GLY A 347 22.99 31.84 3.96
CA GLY A 347 23.75 32.96 3.41
C GLY A 347 23.84 34.15 4.38
N SER A 348 24.71 35.10 4.04
CA SER A 348 24.86 36.35 4.78
C SER A 348 23.78 37.37 4.40
N GLU A 349 23.18 38.03 5.39
CA GLU A 349 22.19 39.10 5.16
C GLU A 349 22.86 40.33 4.51
N GLY A 350 22.19 40.94 3.52
CA GLY A 350 22.70 42.12 2.79
C GLY A 350 22.96 41.94 1.29
N GLN A 351 22.44 40.89 0.64
CA GLN A 351 22.67 40.58 -0.78
C GLN A 351 21.43 40.76 -1.69
N GLU A 352 20.59 41.78 -1.46
CA GLU A 352 19.32 41.89 -2.22
C GLU A 352 19.53 42.21 -3.71
N ASP A 353 20.51 43.05 -4.06
CA ASP A 353 20.78 43.53 -5.42
C ASP A 353 21.49 42.54 -6.36
N LEU A 354 22.04 41.44 -5.83
CA LEU A 354 22.79 40.45 -6.64
C LEU A 354 21.86 39.59 -7.52
N SER A 355 22.38 38.99 -8.59
CA SER A 355 21.63 37.97 -9.34
C SER A 355 21.44 36.69 -8.51
N ASP A 356 20.40 35.90 -8.83
CA ASP A 356 20.13 34.66 -8.09
C ASP A 356 21.26 33.61 -8.24
N ARG A 357 22.03 33.66 -9.32
CA ARG A 357 23.25 32.84 -9.51
C ARG A 357 24.35 33.24 -8.52
N GLU A 358 24.56 34.54 -8.32
CA GLU A 358 25.55 35.06 -7.35
C GLU A 358 25.11 34.81 -5.90
N LYS A 359 23.82 35.00 -5.60
CA LYS A 359 23.22 34.65 -4.29
C LYS A 359 23.40 33.16 -3.98
N CYS A 360 23.21 32.27 -4.97
CA CYS A 360 23.52 30.85 -4.81
C CYS A 360 25.01 30.60 -4.54
N GLY A 361 25.90 31.26 -5.28
CA GLY A 361 27.35 31.14 -5.11
C GLY A 361 27.87 31.64 -3.76
N ALA A 362 27.24 32.67 -3.18
CA ALA A 362 27.56 33.14 -1.84
C ALA A 362 27.16 32.12 -0.75
N VAL A 363 25.95 31.54 -0.84
CA VAL A 363 25.52 30.46 0.06
C VAL A 363 26.45 29.24 -0.04
N LEU A 364 26.84 28.86 -1.26
CA LEU A 364 27.73 27.71 -1.49
C LEU A 364 29.14 27.96 -0.95
N SER A 365 29.73 29.13 -1.22
CA SER A 365 31.10 29.43 -0.74
C SER A 365 31.16 29.58 0.78
N GLN A 366 30.09 30.09 1.42
CA GLN A 366 29.95 30.15 2.88
C GLN A 366 29.79 28.77 3.54
N VAL A 367 29.25 27.76 2.83
CA VAL A 367 28.96 26.42 3.38
C VAL A 367 29.99 25.35 3.01
N LEU A 368 30.47 25.35 1.76
CA LEU A 368 31.35 24.32 1.19
C LEU A 368 32.80 24.81 0.96
N GLY A 369 33.05 26.10 1.19
CA GLY A 369 34.29 26.78 0.81
C GLY A 369 34.26 27.31 -0.63
N ALA A 370 35.11 28.30 -0.91
CA ALA A 370 35.32 28.76 -2.28
C ALA A 370 35.89 27.63 -3.16
N GLU A 371 35.42 27.54 -4.40
CA GLU A 371 35.89 26.57 -5.42
C GLU A 371 35.86 25.10 -5.00
N SER A 372 34.89 24.72 -4.16
CA SER A 372 34.68 23.34 -3.73
C SER A 372 34.27 22.43 -4.90
N PRO A 373 34.97 21.30 -5.16
CA PRO A 373 34.60 20.36 -6.23
C PRO A 373 33.29 19.61 -5.98
N LEU A 374 32.65 19.83 -4.83
CA LEU A 374 31.33 19.29 -4.49
C LEU A 374 30.17 20.03 -5.14
N CYS A 375 30.41 21.21 -5.74
CA CYS A 375 29.39 22.05 -6.36
C CYS A 375 29.84 22.66 -7.70
N HIS A 376 28.89 22.89 -8.60
CA HIS A 376 29.06 23.68 -9.81
C HIS A 376 27.88 24.64 -9.99
N LEU A 377 28.13 25.86 -10.45
CA LEU A 377 27.12 26.88 -10.74
C LEU A 377 26.87 26.93 -12.25
N GLY A 378 25.84 26.23 -12.71
CA GLY A 378 25.50 26.15 -14.12
C GLY A 378 24.94 27.45 -14.69
N ALA A 379 24.23 27.35 -15.81
CA ALA A 379 23.56 28.47 -16.46
C ALA A 379 22.20 28.81 -15.81
N THR A 380 21.47 27.79 -15.33
CA THR A 380 20.14 27.95 -14.70
C THR A 380 20.01 27.22 -13.35
N LYS A 381 20.92 26.29 -13.04
CA LYS A 381 20.83 25.40 -11.86
C LYS A 381 22.10 25.41 -11.01
N VAL A 382 21.90 25.21 -9.71
CA VAL A 382 22.93 24.70 -8.80
C VAL A 382 23.07 23.20 -9.01
N LEU A 383 24.30 22.75 -9.21
CA LEU A 383 24.67 21.36 -9.44
C LEU A 383 25.53 20.87 -8.27
N LEU A 384 25.16 19.76 -7.65
CA LEU A 384 25.75 19.28 -6.39
C LEU A 384 26.01 17.78 -6.39
N LEU A 385 27.15 17.40 -5.80
CA LEU A 385 27.39 16.02 -5.36
C LEU A 385 26.65 15.78 -4.04
N GLU A 386 26.29 14.52 -3.77
CA GLU A 386 25.47 14.13 -2.61
C GLU A 386 26.05 14.63 -1.27
N LYS A 387 27.37 14.57 -1.12
CA LYS A 387 28.10 15.07 0.07
C LYS A 387 27.91 16.58 0.29
N GLY A 388 27.88 17.36 -0.80
CA GLY A 388 27.62 18.80 -0.74
C GLY A 388 26.17 19.11 -0.38
N TRP A 389 25.22 18.33 -0.93
CA TRP A 389 23.79 18.44 -0.60
C TRP A 389 23.50 18.07 0.86
N GLN A 390 24.04 16.94 1.34
CA GLN A 390 23.93 16.52 2.74
C GLN A 390 24.43 17.61 3.68
N ARG A 391 25.59 18.23 3.38
CA ARG A 391 26.16 19.29 4.21
C ARG A 391 25.31 20.56 4.29
N LEU A 392 24.62 20.92 3.20
CA LEU A 392 23.66 22.03 3.18
C LEU A 392 22.43 21.74 4.06
N GLU A 393 21.89 20.52 4.02
CA GLU A 393 20.75 20.15 4.86
C GLU A 393 21.13 20.02 6.35
N GLU A 394 22.30 19.46 6.68
CA GLU A 394 22.83 19.40 8.05
C GLU A 394 22.84 20.78 8.72
N LEU A 395 23.44 21.78 8.07
CA LEU A 395 23.56 23.14 8.61
C LEU A 395 22.20 23.84 8.68
N ARG A 396 21.32 23.57 7.71
CA ARG A 396 19.95 24.09 7.67
C ARG A 396 19.10 23.56 8.80
N ASP A 397 19.15 22.26 9.09
CA ASP A 397 18.39 21.69 10.21
C ASP A 397 19.03 21.99 11.57
N GLN A 398 20.35 22.22 11.65
CA GLN A 398 21.01 22.83 12.83
C GLN A 398 20.48 24.25 13.09
N GLN A 399 20.47 25.14 12.09
CA GLN A 399 19.89 26.48 12.22
C GLN A 399 18.42 26.44 12.64
N ARG A 400 17.60 25.59 11.99
CA ARG A 400 16.16 25.45 12.29
C ARG A 400 15.93 24.94 13.70
N SER A 401 16.75 23.99 14.18
CA SER A 401 16.72 23.52 15.56
C SER A 401 17.06 24.64 16.55
N GLN A 402 18.10 25.44 16.28
CA GLN A 402 18.52 26.52 17.15
C GLN A 402 17.51 27.69 17.16
N ALA A 403 16.90 28.01 16.01
CA ALA A 403 15.80 28.95 15.89
C ALA A 403 14.56 28.48 16.68
N LEU A 404 14.20 27.19 16.60
CA LEU A 404 13.10 26.59 17.35
C LEU A 404 13.35 26.60 18.88
N VAL A 405 14.59 26.39 19.32
CA VAL A 405 14.98 26.55 20.74
C VAL A 405 14.89 28.01 21.19
N ASN A 406 15.31 28.97 20.35
CA ASN A 406 15.21 30.40 20.65
C ASN A 406 13.74 30.88 20.68
N LEU A 407 12.90 30.38 19.79
CA LEU A 407 11.44 30.61 19.80
C LEU A 407 10.79 30.04 21.05
N HIS A 408 11.07 28.77 21.41
CA HIS A 408 10.58 28.18 22.67
C HIS A 408 11.00 29.00 23.89
N ARG A 409 12.29 29.36 24.00
CA ARG A 409 12.80 30.18 25.13
C ARG A 409 12.06 31.53 25.21
N SER A 410 11.84 32.18 24.07
CA SER A 410 11.12 33.45 23.98
C SER A 410 9.64 33.30 24.35
N PHE A 411 8.97 32.26 23.87
CA PHE A 411 7.57 31.96 24.14
C PHE A 411 7.31 31.61 25.61
N HIS A 412 8.14 30.74 26.22
CA HIS A 412 8.08 30.47 27.66
C HIS A 412 8.33 31.72 28.51
N THR A 413 9.28 32.59 28.10
CA THR A 413 9.54 33.87 28.77
C THR A 413 8.33 34.80 28.67
N HIS A 414 7.69 34.87 27.50
CA HIS A 414 6.52 35.71 27.24
C HIS A 414 5.30 35.23 28.06
N ILE A 415 4.99 33.94 28.05
CA ILE A 415 3.93 33.32 28.87
C ILE A 415 4.18 33.56 30.36
N SER A 416 5.42 33.42 30.82
CA SER A 416 5.79 33.64 32.23
C SER A 416 5.55 35.10 32.64
N ARG A 417 5.96 36.06 31.80
CA ARG A 417 5.76 37.49 32.04
C ARG A 417 4.28 37.90 31.98
N GLN A 418 3.49 37.39 31.03
CA GLN A 418 2.07 37.76 30.91
C GLN A 418 1.13 37.04 31.89
N ARG A 419 1.32 35.73 32.13
CA ARG A 419 0.34 34.91 32.88
C ARG A 419 0.77 34.59 34.31
N ILE A 420 2.07 34.34 34.55
CA ILE A 420 2.54 33.86 35.86
C ILE A 420 2.85 35.04 36.79
N LEU A 421 3.62 36.02 36.32
CA LEU A 421 4.07 37.14 37.14
C LEU A 421 2.92 37.98 37.74
N PRO A 422 1.85 38.36 36.98
CA PRO A 422 0.73 39.12 37.57
C PRO A 422 -0.09 38.29 38.56
N ARG A 423 -0.24 36.97 38.32
CA ARG A 423 -0.93 36.06 39.24
C ARG A 423 -0.17 35.87 40.55
N MET A 424 1.16 35.85 40.53
CA MET A 424 1.98 35.86 41.74
C MET A 424 1.86 37.18 42.50
N GLN A 425 1.98 38.33 41.81
CA GLN A 425 1.82 39.66 42.44
C GLN A 425 0.43 39.83 43.09
N ALA A 426 -0.64 39.38 42.43
CA ALA A 426 -1.99 39.38 42.98
C ALA A 426 -2.12 38.47 44.23
N ARG A 427 -1.52 37.26 44.21
CA ARG A 427 -1.49 36.36 45.37
C ARG A 427 -0.75 36.98 46.57
N VAL A 428 0.41 37.63 46.34
CA VAL A 428 1.19 38.29 47.41
C VAL A 428 0.39 39.43 48.06
N ARG A 429 -0.19 40.33 47.25
CA ARG A 429 -1.06 41.41 47.76
C ARG A 429 -2.26 40.85 48.53
N GLY A 430 -2.88 39.78 48.03
CA GLY A 430 -3.98 39.09 48.70
C GLY A 430 -3.59 38.41 50.03
N PHE A 431 -2.32 38.01 50.19
CA PHE A 431 -1.80 37.46 51.44
C PHE A 431 -1.52 38.57 52.48
N GLN A 432 -0.92 39.67 52.05
CA GLN A 432 -0.68 40.87 52.87
C GLN A 432 -1.98 41.51 53.38
N ALA A 433 -3.02 41.57 52.54
CA ALA A 433 -4.35 42.02 52.97
C ALA A 433 -5.01 41.09 54.00
N ARG A 434 -4.70 39.78 53.96
CA ARG A 434 -5.25 38.79 54.89
C ARG A 434 -4.58 38.82 56.26
N SER A 435 -3.26 39.02 56.34
CA SER A 435 -2.57 39.12 57.64
C SER A 435 -3.03 40.34 58.44
N ALA A 436 -3.22 41.49 57.80
CA ALA A 436 -3.81 42.68 58.44
C ALA A 436 -5.20 42.40 59.05
N GLY A 437 -6.03 41.60 58.36
CA GLY A 437 -7.37 41.22 58.82
C GLY A 437 -7.43 40.21 59.98
N VAL A 438 -6.29 39.62 60.41
CA VAL A 438 -6.25 38.66 61.53
C VAL A 438 -6.27 39.36 62.88
N GLY A 439 -5.58 40.50 63.03
CA GLY A 439 -5.47 41.22 64.32
C GLY A 439 -6.84 41.56 64.93
N ALA A 440 -7.73 42.15 64.13
CA ALA A 440 -9.08 42.53 64.56
C ALA A 440 -10.01 41.35 64.91
N ARG A 441 -9.64 40.11 64.61
CA ARG A 441 -10.49 38.91 64.81
C ARG A 441 -10.11 38.07 66.03
N ALA A 442 -8.96 38.31 66.64
CA ALA A 442 -8.52 37.60 67.85
C ALA A 442 -9.40 37.96 69.07
N GLU A 443 -9.63 39.25 69.31
CA GLU A 443 -10.25 39.77 70.53
C GLU A 443 -11.71 39.30 70.72
N VAL A 444 -12.48 39.21 69.63
CA VAL A 444 -13.89 38.79 69.64
C VAL A 444 -14.06 37.32 70.01
N ARG A 445 -13.02 36.48 69.83
CA ARG A 445 -13.11 35.02 70.04
C ARG A 445 -13.07 34.64 71.53
N GLY A 446 -12.25 35.33 72.33
CA GLY A 446 -12.10 35.04 73.77
C GLY A 446 -13.41 35.21 74.56
N LYS A 447 -14.13 36.30 74.31
CA LYS A 447 -15.40 36.66 74.99
C LYS A 447 -16.53 35.62 74.77
N ARG A 448 -16.42 34.74 73.76
CA ARG A 448 -17.41 33.66 73.48
C ARG A 448 -17.10 32.32 74.16
N TYR A 449 -15.84 32.06 74.52
CA TYR A 449 -15.43 30.79 75.14
C TYR A 449 -15.91 30.67 76.59
N LEU A 450 -15.72 31.74 77.39
CA LEU A 450 -16.15 31.81 78.80
C LEU A 450 -17.65 31.54 78.98
N ARG A 451 -18.51 32.08 78.10
CA ARG A 451 -19.97 31.86 78.18
C ARG A 451 -20.40 30.40 77.99
N ARG A 452 -19.64 29.59 77.23
CA ARG A 452 -19.94 28.15 77.06
C ARG A 452 -19.52 27.29 78.25
N ARG A 453 -18.50 27.71 79.02
CA ARG A 453 -18.01 26.95 80.18
C ARG A 453 -18.99 26.97 81.37
N ALA A 454 -19.78 28.03 81.51
CA ALA A 454 -20.80 28.13 82.55
C ALA A 454 -21.98 27.16 82.34
N ALA A 455 -22.49 27.05 81.10
CA ALA A 455 -23.66 26.22 80.79
C ALA A 455 -23.44 24.71 81.03
N LEU A 456 -22.21 24.21 80.82
CA LEU A 456 -21.86 22.81 81.04
C LEU A 456 -21.86 22.41 82.54
N GLY A 457 -21.72 23.37 83.46
CA GLY A 457 -21.76 23.09 84.90
C GLY A 457 -23.15 22.66 85.40
N GLN A 458 -24.23 23.18 84.79
CA GLN A 458 -25.60 22.91 85.22
C GLN A 458 -26.14 21.55 84.75
N LEU A 459 -25.63 21.02 83.64
CA LEU A 459 -26.08 19.74 83.08
C LEU A 459 -25.61 18.53 83.92
N ASN A 460 -24.41 18.64 84.52
CA ASN A 460 -23.76 17.54 85.21
C ASN A 460 -24.46 17.15 86.53
N THR A 461 -25.09 18.13 87.20
CA THR A 461 -25.85 17.93 88.45
C THR A 461 -27.11 17.08 88.23
N ILE A 462 -27.74 17.19 87.05
CA ILE A 462 -28.98 16.47 86.72
C ILE A 462 -28.69 14.99 86.45
N LEU A 463 -27.56 14.68 85.79
CA LEU A 463 -27.15 13.32 85.45
C LEU A 463 -26.85 12.42 86.67
N LEU A 464 -26.41 13.02 87.79
CA LEU A 464 -26.12 12.29 89.03
C LEU A 464 -27.37 11.74 89.73
N VAL A 465 -28.53 12.38 89.56
CA VAL A 465 -29.79 11.98 90.24
C VAL A 465 -30.44 10.75 89.59
N ALA A 466 -30.30 10.58 88.27
CA ALA A 466 -30.93 9.48 87.52
C ALA A 466 -30.21 8.12 87.67
N GLN A 467 -29.00 8.11 88.23
CA GLN A 467 -28.07 6.97 88.18
C GLN A 467 -28.53 5.68 88.92
N PRO A 468 -29.33 5.72 90.02
CA PRO A 468 -29.75 4.50 90.71
C PRO A 468 -30.74 3.63 89.91
N LEU A 469 -31.64 4.24 89.13
CA LEU A 469 -32.79 3.55 88.54
C LEU A 469 -32.40 2.65 87.36
N LEU A 470 -31.46 3.09 86.52
CA LEU A 470 -31.03 2.34 85.33
C LEU A 470 -30.21 1.09 85.68
N ARG A 471 -29.48 1.09 86.81
CA ARG A 471 -28.70 -0.08 87.29
C ARG A 471 -29.55 -1.30 87.64
N ARG A 472 -30.89 -1.17 87.72
CA ARG A 472 -31.81 -2.30 88.00
C ARG A 472 -32.21 -3.10 86.76
N ARG A 473 -32.01 -2.57 85.54
CA ARG A 473 -32.40 -3.24 84.28
C ARG A 473 -31.26 -3.98 83.57
N GLN A 474 -30.01 -3.64 83.90
CA GLN A 474 -28.82 -4.07 83.14
C GLN A 474 -28.15 -5.37 83.66
N ARG A 475 -28.81 -6.12 84.55
CA ARG A 475 -28.24 -7.32 85.21
C ARG A 475 -28.82 -8.66 84.71
N LEU A 476 -29.50 -8.67 83.57
CA LEU A 476 -30.25 -9.82 83.05
C LEU A 476 -29.78 -10.41 81.71
N GLN A 477 -28.82 -9.80 81.02
CA GLN A 477 -28.19 -10.37 79.82
C GLN A 477 -26.67 -10.25 79.90
N LEU A 478 -26.03 -11.35 80.29
CA LEU A 478 -24.59 -11.60 80.14
C LEU A 478 -24.30 -12.05 78.69
N GLY A 479 -23.05 -11.83 78.25
CA GLY A 479 -22.62 -12.01 76.86
C GLY A 479 -22.68 -10.68 76.11
N HIS A 480 -21.59 -9.94 75.84
CA HIS A 480 -20.17 -10.33 75.73
C HIS A 480 -19.90 -11.42 74.68
N TRP A 481 -19.14 -11.17 73.60
CA TRP A 481 -18.55 -9.89 73.16
C TRP A 481 -18.20 -9.97 71.66
N GLN A 482 -18.12 -8.81 70.98
CA GLN A 482 -17.68 -8.62 69.57
C GLN A 482 -18.59 -9.27 68.49
N GLY A 483 -18.94 -8.63 67.37
CA GLY A 483 -18.61 -7.30 66.84
C GLY A 483 -17.51 -7.33 65.77
N TRP A 484 -17.56 -6.56 64.68
CA TRP A 484 -18.41 -5.38 64.38
C TRP A 484 -19.22 -5.55 63.07
N HIS A 485 -20.38 -4.90 63.00
CA HIS A 485 -21.12 -4.76 61.74
C HIS A 485 -20.48 -3.70 60.82
N SER A 486 -20.38 -4.02 59.53
CA SER A 486 -20.26 -3.02 58.48
C SER A 486 -21.61 -2.36 58.22
N SER A 487 -21.67 -1.03 58.29
CA SER A 487 -22.58 -0.25 57.44
C SER A 487 -22.02 1.15 57.16
N GLU A 488 -22.32 1.63 55.95
CA GLU A 488 -22.43 3.03 55.55
C GLU A 488 -21.45 4.04 56.19
N ARG A 489 -20.31 4.24 55.52
CA ARG A 489 -19.76 5.59 55.38
C ARG A 489 -20.21 6.15 54.03
N ALA A 490 -20.88 7.30 54.07
CA ALA A 490 -21.20 8.06 52.87
C ALA A 490 -19.89 8.37 52.11
N LEU A 491 -19.81 7.93 50.84
CA LEU A 491 -18.68 8.24 49.99
C LEU A 491 -18.79 9.72 49.58
N GLU A 492 -17.92 10.57 50.11
CA GLU A 492 -17.86 11.98 49.72
C GLU A 492 -17.63 12.06 48.20
N ARG A 493 -18.53 12.75 47.49
CA ARG A 493 -18.32 13.06 46.08
C ARG A 493 -17.11 13.99 45.97
N VAL A 494 -15.96 13.40 45.64
CA VAL A 494 -14.75 14.14 45.26
C VAL A 494 -15.15 15.14 44.16
N PRO A 495 -14.77 16.43 44.27
CA PRO A 495 -15.10 17.40 43.24
C PRO A 495 -14.57 16.91 41.89
N SER A 496 -15.44 16.88 40.87
CA SER A 496 -15.03 16.51 39.52
C SER A 496 -13.97 17.51 39.04
N MET A 497 -12.70 17.09 39.08
CA MET A 497 -11.61 17.86 38.52
C MET A 497 -11.82 17.87 37.01
N GLU A 498 -11.87 19.05 36.40
CA GLU A 498 -12.28 19.20 35.00
C GLU A 498 -11.23 18.60 34.05
N LEU A 499 -11.37 17.31 33.75
CA LEU A 499 -10.49 16.51 32.86
C LEU A 499 -10.39 17.14 31.46
N TRP A 500 -11.46 17.78 31.00
CA TRP A 500 -11.55 18.78 29.94
C TRP A 500 -10.40 19.80 29.83
N ARG A 501 -9.77 20.16 30.96
CA ARG A 501 -8.64 21.11 31.01
C ARG A 501 -7.27 20.46 30.85
N LEU A 502 -7.18 19.12 30.75
CA LEU A 502 -5.94 18.42 30.45
C LEU A 502 -5.44 18.79 29.06
N GLU A 503 -4.15 19.09 28.97
CA GLU A 503 -3.47 19.50 27.74
C GLU A 503 -3.51 18.39 26.68
N ILE A 504 -3.90 18.75 25.46
CA ILE A 504 -3.95 17.84 24.30
C ILE A 504 -2.55 17.81 23.65
N PRO A 505 -1.93 16.64 23.42
CA PRO A 505 -0.68 16.55 22.67
C PRO A 505 -0.81 17.14 21.26
N ALA A 506 0.25 17.79 20.77
CA ALA A 506 0.21 18.53 19.50
C ALA A 506 -0.21 17.65 18.30
N GLU A 507 0.25 16.39 18.25
CA GLU A 507 -0.15 15.40 17.23
C GLU A 507 -1.67 15.16 17.24
N LEU A 508 -2.28 14.92 18.41
CA LEU A 508 -3.72 14.75 18.55
C LEU A 508 -4.49 16.05 18.26
N ALA A 509 -3.94 17.22 18.62
CA ALA A 509 -4.56 18.50 18.31
C ALA A 509 -4.59 18.78 16.79
N VAL A 510 -3.61 18.28 16.02
CA VAL A 510 -3.67 18.27 14.55
C VAL A 510 -4.69 17.24 14.06
N MET A 511 -4.65 16.00 14.55
CA MET A 511 -5.61 14.94 14.15
C MET A 511 -7.07 15.36 14.35
N LEU A 512 -7.40 16.03 15.46
CA LEU A 512 -8.75 16.54 15.73
C LEU A 512 -9.14 17.63 14.72
N LYS A 513 -8.27 18.61 14.44
CA LYS A 513 -8.53 19.64 13.43
C LYS A 513 -8.64 19.10 12.01
N THR A 514 -7.94 18.01 11.68
CA THR A 514 -8.06 17.35 10.37
C THR A 514 -9.36 16.55 10.26
N ALA A 515 -9.85 15.95 11.36
CA ALA A 515 -11.14 15.25 11.36
C ALA A 515 -12.35 16.19 11.42
N GLU A 516 -12.19 17.39 11.97
CA GLU A 516 -13.18 18.46 12.00
C GLU A 516 -13.65 18.81 10.57
N GLY A 517 -14.94 18.60 10.29
CA GLY A 517 -15.56 18.82 8.96
C GLY A 517 -15.65 17.60 8.03
N HIS A 518 -14.99 16.47 8.33
CA HIS A 518 -15.03 15.26 7.48
C HIS A 518 -16.15 14.26 7.86
N GLN A 519 -17.31 14.73 8.35
CA GLN A 519 -18.21 13.90 9.16
C GLN A 519 -19.04 12.84 8.41
N ASP A 520 -19.55 13.12 7.20
CA ASP A 520 -20.72 12.39 6.69
C ASP A 520 -20.46 11.31 5.62
N ALA A 521 -19.26 11.22 5.04
CA ALA A 521 -19.01 10.37 3.88
C ALA A 521 -19.07 8.84 4.15
N LEU A 522 -18.82 8.40 5.39
CA LEU A 522 -18.76 6.98 5.77
C LEU A 522 -19.77 6.58 6.87
N ALA A 523 -20.41 7.55 7.52
CA ALA A 523 -21.43 7.26 8.53
C ALA A 523 -22.66 6.55 7.95
N GLY A 524 -22.98 6.79 6.67
CA GLY A 524 -24.09 6.17 5.96
C GLY A 524 -23.81 4.78 5.36
N SER A 525 -22.56 4.29 5.38
CA SER A 525 -22.20 3.00 4.77
C SER A 525 -22.11 1.85 5.77
N ILE A 526 -22.43 2.07 7.05
CA ILE A 526 -22.42 1.05 8.11
C ILE A 526 -23.84 0.90 8.64
N THR A 527 -24.48 -0.21 8.30
CA THR A 527 -25.83 -0.58 8.71
C THR A 527 -25.81 -1.76 9.68
N GLU A 528 -26.89 -1.94 10.44
CA GLU A 528 -27.10 -3.17 11.23
C GLU A 528 -27.80 -4.20 10.34
N CYS A 529 -27.20 -5.38 10.22
CA CYS A 529 -27.65 -6.47 9.35
C CYS A 529 -28.18 -7.67 10.16
N LEU A 530 -28.81 -8.62 9.46
CA LEU A 530 -29.08 -9.96 10.01
C LEU A 530 -27.75 -10.74 10.17
N PRO A 531 -27.72 -11.82 10.98
CA PRO A 531 -26.52 -12.66 11.10
C PRO A 531 -26.02 -13.13 9.72
N PRO A 532 -24.71 -13.03 9.44
CA PRO A 532 -24.14 -13.35 8.13
C PRO A 532 -24.28 -14.84 7.77
N GLU A 533 -24.35 -15.11 6.47
CA GLU A 533 -24.51 -16.47 5.92
C GLU A 533 -23.28 -17.34 6.17
N VAL A 534 -22.09 -16.72 6.18
CA VAL A 534 -20.81 -17.39 6.43
C VAL A 534 -20.29 -16.98 7.82
N PRO A 535 -20.52 -17.77 8.88
CA PRO A 535 -20.04 -17.47 10.22
C PRO A 535 -18.52 -17.70 10.34
N ALA A 536 -17.87 -16.95 11.23
CA ALA A 536 -16.45 -17.15 11.52
C ALA A 536 -16.27 -18.47 12.29
N ARG A 537 -15.24 -19.26 11.95
CA ARG A 537 -14.95 -20.56 12.57
C ARG A 537 -13.61 -20.61 13.34
N PRO A 538 -13.39 -19.76 14.36
CA PRO A 538 -12.20 -19.85 15.22
C PRO A 538 -12.27 -21.03 16.20
N SER A 539 -11.11 -21.64 16.48
CA SER A 539 -10.95 -22.68 17.50
C SER A 539 -10.11 -22.17 18.70
N LEU A 540 -10.47 -20.99 19.23
CA LEU A 540 -9.76 -20.36 20.35
C LEU A 540 -10.22 -20.93 21.69
N THR A 541 -9.26 -21.31 22.55
CA THR A 541 -9.50 -21.81 23.91
C THR A 541 -8.67 -21.03 24.93
N LEU A 542 -9.18 -20.90 26.17
CA LEU A 542 -8.43 -20.28 27.26
C LEU A 542 -7.32 -21.24 27.74
N PRO A 543 -6.08 -20.77 27.94
CA PRO A 543 -5.00 -21.60 28.49
C PRO A 543 -5.35 -22.14 29.88
N ALA A 544 -5.18 -23.44 30.09
CA ALA A 544 -5.49 -24.10 31.37
C ALA A 544 -4.61 -23.61 32.55
N ASP A 545 -3.51 -22.91 32.28
CA ASP A 545 -2.60 -22.34 33.28
C ASP A 545 -2.85 -20.85 33.58
N ILE A 546 -3.91 -20.25 33.02
CA ILE A 546 -4.25 -18.81 33.16
C ILE A 546 -4.30 -18.33 34.62
N ASP A 547 -4.80 -19.17 35.53
CA ASP A 547 -4.95 -18.82 36.95
C ASP A 547 -3.61 -18.71 37.72
N LEU A 548 -2.51 -19.22 37.14
CA LEU A 548 -1.15 -19.02 37.68
C LEU A 548 -0.60 -17.61 37.43
N PHE A 549 -1.28 -16.79 36.62
CA PHE A 549 -0.85 -15.45 36.21
C PHE A 549 -1.84 -14.35 36.65
N PRO A 550 -2.17 -14.20 37.95
CA PRO A 550 -3.01 -13.11 38.41
C PRO A 550 -2.33 -11.75 38.15
N PHE A 551 -3.12 -10.73 37.82
CA PHE A 551 -2.59 -9.40 37.44
C PHE A 551 -1.74 -8.75 38.55
N SER A 552 -1.99 -9.07 39.81
CA SER A 552 -1.17 -8.65 40.96
C SER A 552 0.30 -9.07 40.83
N SER A 553 0.60 -10.24 40.23
CA SER A 553 1.97 -10.68 39.98
C SER A 553 2.67 -9.80 38.93
N PHE A 554 1.93 -9.31 37.92
CA PHE A 554 2.48 -8.33 36.97
C PHE A 554 2.71 -6.97 37.62
N VAL A 555 1.80 -6.49 38.47
CA VAL A 555 1.99 -5.24 39.24
C VAL A 555 3.19 -5.33 40.18
N ALA A 556 3.46 -6.51 40.78
CA ALA A 556 4.62 -6.69 41.66
C ALA A 556 5.98 -6.71 40.95
N ILE A 557 6.02 -6.99 39.63
CA ILE A 557 7.26 -7.22 38.87
C ILE A 557 7.49 -6.14 37.79
N GLY A 558 6.45 -5.76 37.05
CA GLY A 558 6.54 -4.88 35.89
C GLY A 558 6.30 -3.39 36.16
N PHE A 559 5.73 -3.02 37.31
CA PHE A 559 5.50 -1.63 37.67
C PHE A 559 6.70 -1.01 38.41
N GLN A 560 6.84 0.32 38.30
CA GLN A 560 7.82 1.11 39.08
C GLN A 560 7.42 1.26 40.56
N GLU A 561 6.13 1.11 40.88
CA GLU A 561 5.58 1.08 42.24
C GLU A 561 4.51 -0.03 42.31
N PRO A 562 4.50 -0.91 43.33
CA PRO A 562 3.63 -2.08 43.39
C PRO A 562 2.19 -1.73 43.83
N SER A 563 1.57 -0.75 43.18
CA SER A 563 0.21 -0.29 43.44
C SER A 563 -0.43 0.34 42.21
N LEU A 564 -1.74 0.16 42.04
CA LEU A 564 -2.51 0.84 41.01
C LEU A 564 -2.91 2.25 41.49
N PRO A 565 -2.77 3.30 40.64
CA PRO A 565 -3.25 4.65 40.95
C PRO A 565 -4.79 4.66 41.02
N ARG A 566 -5.37 5.70 41.62
CA ARG A 566 -6.83 5.85 41.64
C ARG A 566 -7.35 6.26 40.25
N PRO A 567 -8.48 5.71 39.77
CA PRO A 567 -9.13 6.16 38.55
C PRO A 567 -9.38 7.67 38.54
N GLY A 568 -9.28 8.29 37.36
CA GLY A 568 -9.47 9.74 37.17
C GLY A 568 -8.27 10.62 37.55
N GLN A 569 -7.18 10.07 38.10
CA GLN A 569 -6.00 10.85 38.48
C GLN A 569 -4.91 10.87 37.39
N PRO A 570 -4.38 12.04 36.99
CA PRO A 570 -3.27 12.14 36.05
C PRO A 570 -1.96 11.64 36.67
N LEU A 571 -1.20 10.86 35.89
CA LEU A 571 0.09 10.32 36.30
C LEU A 571 1.18 11.39 36.35
N ALA A 572 2.09 11.23 37.31
CA ALA A 572 3.33 12.02 37.44
C ALA A 572 4.56 11.29 36.88
N LYS A 573 4.48 9.96 36.73
CA LYS A 573 5.49 9.08 36.10
C LYS A 573 4.78 7.88 35.44
N PRO A 574 5.42 7.16 34.50
CA PRO A 574 4.86 5.94 33.92
C PRO A 574 4.60 4.86 34.97
N LEU A 575 3.68 3.94 34.69
CA LEU A 575 3.41 2.80 35.58
C LEU A 575 4.46 1.70 35.40
N THR A 576 4.73 1.28 34.16
CA THR A 576 5.76 0.26 33.88
C THR A 576 7.15 0.87 33.73
N GLN A 577 8.18 0.03 33.78
CA GLN A 577 9.49 0.41 33.23
C GLN A 577 9.37 0.60 31.70
N LEU A 578 10.18 1.48 31.12
CA LEU A 578 10.14 1.85 29.70
C LEU A 578 11.52 1.65 29.06
N ASP A 579 11.63 0.67 28.18
CA ASP A 579 12.88 0.32 27.51
C ASP A 579 13.16 1.31 26.36
N GLY A 580 13.91 2.38 26.66
CA GLY A 580 14.35 3.40 25.69
C GLY A 580 13.29 4.43 25.28
N GLU A 581 12.01 4.21 25.59
CA GLU A 581 10.93 5.15 25.28
C GLU A 581 10.90 6.36 26.23
N ASN A 582 10.66 7.56 25.68
CA ASN A 582 10.58 8.79 26.46
C ASN A 582 9.34 8.77 27.40
N PRO A 583 9.51 8.89 28.73
CA PRO A 583 8.41 8.92 29.71
C PRO A 583 7.30 9.94 29.41
N GLN A 584 7.61 11.04 28.73
CA GLN A 584 6.61 12.05 28.38
C GLN A 584 5.49 11.47 27.48
N HIS A 585 5.79 10.54 26.58
CA HIS A 585 4.76 9.88 25.76
C HIS A 585 3.76 9.09 26.62
N ALA A 586 4.22 8.40 27.66
CA ALA A 586 3.36 7.68 28.59
C ALA A 586 2.45 8.62 29.41
N LEU A 587 2.98 9.78 29.82
CA LEU A 587 2.18 10.81 30.51
C LEU A 587 1.16 11.47 29.58
N ASP A 588 1.50 11.66 28.30
CA ASP A 588 0.59 12.24 27.31
C ASP A 588 -0.50 11.24 26.86
N ILE A 589 -0.16 9.96 26.72
CA ILE A 589 -1.12 8.84 26.63
C ILE A 589 -2.11 8.90 27.81
N ASN A 590 -1.61 9.11 29.04
CA ASN A 590 -2.45 9.18 30.23
C ASN A 590 -3.46 10.33 30.19
N LYS A 591 -3.00 11.54 29.83
CA LYS A 591 -3.88 12.72 29.66
C LYS A 591 -4.99 12.45 28.65
N VAL A 592 -4.65 11.86 27.50
CA VAL A 592 -5.61 11.57 26.43
C VAL A 592 -6.59 10.47 26.84
N MET A 593 -6.12 9.41 27.49
CA MET A 593 -6.97 8.34 28.01
C MET A 593 -7.97 8.86 29.05
N LEU A 594 -7.50 9.62 30.05
CA LEU A 594 -8.37 10.23 31.07
C LEU A 594 -9.43 11.14 30.47
N ARG A 595 -9.07 11.95 29.46
CA ARG A 595 -10.02 12.82 28.75
C ARG A 595 -11.03 12.02 27.90
N LEU A 596 -10.60 10.96 27.23
CA LEU A 596 -11.45 10.07 26.42
C LEU A 596 -12.46 9.28 27.27
N LEU A 597 -12.05 8.84 28.45
CA LEU A 597 -12.92 8.13 29.38
C LEU A 597 -13.83 9.08 30.15
N GLY A 598 -13.32 10.23 30.59
CA GLY A 598 -14.03 11.18 31.45
C GLY A 598 -15.05 12.10 30.76
N ASP A 599 -14.63 12.91 29.78
CA ASP A 599 -15.42 14.07 29.29
C ASP A 599 -16.61 13.59 28.42
N GLY A 600 -17.75 13.31 29.06
CA GLY A 600 -18.84 12.52 28.47
C GLY A 600 -19.60 13.15 27.30
N SER A 601 -19.42 14.44 27.06
CA SER A 601 -19.95 15.20 25.91
C SER A 601 -19.17 15.00 24.60
N LEU A 602 -18.13 14.15 24.56
CA LEU A 602 -17.32 13.93 23.35
C LEU A 602 -18.19 13.36 22.22
N GLU A 603 -18.16 14.03 21.07
CA GLU A 603 -18.82 13.56 19.85
C GLU A 603 -18.19 12.25 19.35
N SER A 604 -18.95 11.49 18.54
CA SER A 604 -18.51 10.14 18.14
C SER A 604 -17.17 10.14 17.40
N TRP A 605 -16.98 11.10 16.49
CA TRP A 605 -15.72 11.27 15.76
C TRP A 605 -14.57 11.70 16.70
N GLN A 606 -14.81 12.58 17.68
CA GLN A 606 -13.79 13.01 18.64
C GLN A 606 -13.26 11.82 19.44
N ARG A 607 -14.18 10.95 19.92
CA ARG A 607 -13.80 9.71 20.61
C ARG A 607 -12.99 8.79 19.70
N GLN A 608 -13.41 8.63 18.44
CA GLN A 608 -12.71 7.82 17.45
C GLN A 608 -11.30 8.36 17.18
N THR A 609 -11.13 9.65 16.91
CA THR A 609 -9.82 10.29 16.67
C THR A 609 -8.89 10.17 17.89
N MET A 610 -9.40 10.36 19.10
CA MET A 610 -8.63 10.18 20.34
C MET A 610 -8.22 8.71 20.55
N GLY A 611 -9.10 7.76 20.28
CA GLY A 611 -8.78 6.33 20.32
C GLY A 611 -7.77 5.92 19.24
N THR A 612 -7.92 6.43 18.02
CA THR A 612 -6.96 6.23 16.91
C THR A 612 -5.57 6.77 17.26
N TYR A 613 -5.47 7.90 17.97
CA TYR A 613 -4.20 8.39 18.49
C TYR A 613 -3.56 7.41 19.48
N LEU A 614 -4.32 6.93 20.48
CA LEU A 614 -3.81 5.95 21.46
C LEU A 614 -3.36 4.64 20.80
N VAL A 615 -4.10 4.17 19.79
CA VAL A 615 -3.71 3.01 18.96
C VAL A 615 -2.40 3.29 18.22
N ARG A 616 -2.26 4.45 17.56
CA ARG A 616 -1.04 4.82 16.83
C ARG A 616 0.19 4.85 17.73
N GLN A 617 0.07 5.32 18.97
CA GLN A 617 1.20 5.28 19.91
C GLN A 617 1.67 3.83 20.15
N GLY A 618 0.76 2.88 20.42
CA GLY A 618 1.13 1.48 20.63
C GLY A 618 1.59 0.74 19.35
N GLN A 619 1.11 1.15 18.18
CA GLN A 619 1.60 0.63 16.89
C GLN A 619 3.04 1.09 16.62
N CYS A 620 3.29 2.40 16.66
CA CYS A 620 4.59 3.00 16.34
C CYS A 620 5.67 2.80 17.41
N ARG A 621 5.28 2.60 18.68
CA ARG A 621 6.19 2.50 19.84
C ARG A 621 5.92 1.23 20.64
N PRO A 622 6.54 0.08 20.29
CA PRO A 622 6.27 -1.20 20.93
C PRO A 622 6.47 -1.20 22.45
N GLY A 623 7.46 -0.45 22.97
CA GLY A 623 7.71 -0.31 24.40
C GLY A 623 6.55 0.34 25.18
N LEU A 624 5.70 1.14 24.53
CA LEU A 624 4.54 1.76 25.16
C LEU A 624 3.31 0.84 25.24
N ARG A 625 3.32 -0.35 24.63
CA ARG A 625 2.16 -1.26 24.62
C ARG A 625 1.78 -1.73 26.02
N ASN A 626 2.76 -2.15 26.82
CA ASN A 626 2.48 -2.60 28.19
C ASN A 626 2.01 -1.45 29.10
N GLU A 627 2.57 -0.25 28.91
CA GLU A 627 2.14 0.96 29.62
C GLU A 627 0.70 1.34 29.24
N LEU A 628 0.34 1.34 27.95
CA LEU A 628 -1.03 1.58 27.46
C LEU A 628 -2.05 0.65 28.12
N PHE A 629 -1.80 -0.66 28.12
CA PHE A 629 -2.70 -1.63 28.75
C PHE A 629 -2.70 -1.48 30.28
N SER A 630 -1.56 -1.22 30.93
CA SER A 630 -1.45 -1.07 32.39
C SER A 630 -2.18 0.18 32.90
N GLN A 631 -2.06 1.31 32.18
CA GLN A 631 -2.81 2.52 32.49
C GLN A 631 -4.32 2.31 32.33
N LEU A 632 -4.75 1.61 31.27
CA LEU A 632 -6.16 1.32 31.05
C LEU A 632 -6.73 0.39 32.13
N VAL A 633 -5.97 -0.66 32.50
CA VAL A 633 -6.30 -1.51 33.66
C VAL A 633 -6.44 -0.68 34.93
N ALA A 634 -5.56 0.29 35.17
CA ALA A 634 -5.66 1.19 36.33
C ALA A 634 -6.90 2.11 36.31
N GLN A 635 -7.45 2.44 35.13
CA GLN A 635 -8.74 3.15 35.02
C GLN A 635 -9.96 2.23 35.14
N LEU A 636 -9.78 0.92 35.01
CA LEU A 636 -10.84 -0.10 35.15
C LEU A 636 -10.91 -0.72 36.55
N TRP A 637 -9.78 -0.78 37.25
CA TRP A 637 -9.68 -1.42 38.57
C TRP A 637 -10.48 -0.68 39.64
N GLN A 638 -11.53 -1.33 40.15
CA GLN A 638 -12.38 -0.84 41.25
C GLN A 638 -12.96 0.58 40.99
N ASN A 639 -13.16 0.95 39.73
CA ASN A 639 -13.68 2.26 39.36
C ASN A 639 -15.19 2.37 39.68
N PRO A 640 -15.63 3.32 40.54
CA PRO A 640 -17.04 3.47 40.90
C PRO A 640 -17.87 4.16 39.81
N ASP A 641 -17.26 4.70 38.76
CA ASP A 641 -17.98 5.28 37.61
C ASP A 641 -18.20 4.20 36.53
N GLU A 642 -19.42 3.69 36.45
CA GLU A 642 -19.81 2.69 35.44
C GLU A 642 -19.68 3.22 34.00
N GLN A 643 -19.86 4.52 33.75
CA GLN A 643 -19.80 5.10 32.41
C GLN A 643 -18.35 5.21 31.94
N GLN A 644 -17.44 5.67 32.79
CA GLN A 644 -16.00 5.63 32.52
C GLN A 644 -15.52 4.17 32.34
N SER A 645 -16.02 3.25 33.17
CA SER A 645 -15.68 1.82 33.08
C SER A 645 -16.14 1.19 31.76
N GLN A 646 -17.39 1.46 31.33
CA GLN A 646 -17.91 0.99 30.05
C GLN A 646 -17.10 1.51 28.85
N ARG A 647 -16.70 2.80 28.88
CA ARG A 647 -15.80 3.39 27.87
C ARG A 647 -14.40 2.77 27.92
N GLY A 648 -13.89 2.46 29.11
CA GLY A 648 -12.58 1.83 29.30
C GLY A 648 -12.52 0.43 28.71
N TRP A 649 -13.58 -0.37 28.90
CA TRP A 649 -13.67 -1.69 28.27
C TRP A 649 -13.89 -1.62 26.74
N ALA A 650 -14.64 -0.64 26.24
CA ALA A 650 -14.73 -0.41 24.79
C ALA A 650 -13.36 -0.04 24.18
N LEU A 651 -12.59 0.80 24.86
CA LEU A 651 -11.22 1.13 24.48
C LEU A 651 -10.29 -0.10 24.55
N MET A 652 -10.46 -0.98 25.55
CA MET A 652 -9.72 -2.25 25.66
C MET A 652 -9.96 -3.13 24.42
N ALA A 653 -11.22 -3.30 24.01
CA ALA A 653 -11.58 -4.05 22.81
C ALA A 653 -10.98 -3.42 21.52
N VAL A 654 -10.88 -2.09 21.44
CA VAL A 654 -10.24 -1.39 20.30
C VAL A 654 -8.72 -1.58 20.29
N LEU A 655 -8.03 -1.45 21.43
CA LEU A 655 -6.57 -1.65 21.52
C LEU A 655 -6.19 -3.10 21.14
N LEU A 656 -6.91 -4.08 21.69
CA LEU A 656 -6.75 -5.50 21.36
C LEU A 656 -7.09 -5.84 19.90
N SER A 657 -7.82 -4.97 19.20
CA SER A 657 -8.07 -5.09 17.76
C SER A 657 -6.89 -4.64 16.89
N ALA A 658 -5.87 -3.97 17.46
CA ALA A 658 -4.75 -3.38 16.73
C ALA A 658 -3.40 -4.05 17.00
N PHE A 659 -3.15 -4.41 18.27
CA PHE A 659 -1.91 -5.07 18.70
C PHE A 659 -2.10 -5.87 20.01
N PRO A 660 -1.38 -6.99 20.20
CA PRO A 660 -1.28 -7.66 21.50
C PRO A 660 -0.33 -6.90 22.45
N PRO A 661 -0.43 -7.12 23.79
CA PRO A 661 0.59 -6.73 24.75
C PRO A 661 1.89 -7.54 24.55
N LEU A 662 3.01 -7.03 25.10
CA LEU A 662 4.30 -7.74 25.07
C LEU A 662 4.25 -8.98 26.00
N PRO A 663 5.04 -10.04 25.75
CA PRO A 663 4.90 -11.36 26.39
C PRO A 663 4.65 -11.38 27.90
N VAL A 664 5.38 -10.57 28.67
CA VAL A 664 5.28 -10.47 30.13
C VAL A 664 3.87 -10.12 30.63
N LEU A 665 3.07 -9.40 29.83
CA LEU A 665 1.73 -8.94 30.18
C LEU A 665 0.61 -9.80 29.56
N GLN A 666 0.91 -10.73 28.64
CA GLN A 666 -0.11 -11.46 27.87
C GLN A 666 -1.06 -12.30 28.74
N LYS A 667 -0.53 -13.22 29.57
CA LYS A 667 -1.34 -14.01 30.49
C LYS A 667 -1.95 -13.17 31.63
N PRO A 668 -1.21 -12.25 32.30
CA PRO A 668 -1.78 -11.37 33.31
C PRO A 668 -2.95 -10.50 32.82
N LEU A 669 -2.89 -9.96 31.59
CA LEU A 669 -4.00 -9.20 31.01
C LEU A 669 -5.17 -10.11 30.65
N LEU A 670 -4.94 -11.30 30.10
CA LEU A 670 -6.01 -12.27 29.81
C LEU A 670 -6.73 -12.70 31.09
N LYS A 671 -6.00 -12.93 32.19
CA LYS A 671 -6.55 -13.21 33.51
C LYS A 671 -7.34 -12.01 34.07
N PHE A 672 -6.80 -10.80 33.97
CA PHE A 672 -7.51 -9.56 34.36
C PHE A 672 -8.84 -9.40 33.62
N VAL A 673 -8.84 -9.57 32.30
CA VAL A 673 -10.06 -9.50 31.46
C VAL A 673 -11.06 -10.58 31.90
N SER A 674 -10.59 -11.79 32.18
CA SER A 674 -11.44 -12.91 32.61
C SER A 674 -12.12 -12.66 33.97
N ASP A 675 -11.41 -12.04 34.91
CA ASP A 675 -11.90 -11.82 36.28
C ASP A 675 -12.71 -10.52 36.46
N GLN A 676 -12.39 -9.47 35.70
CA GLN A 676 -12.88 -8.10 35.97
C GLN A 676 -13.82 -7.54 34.90
N ALA A 677 -13.91 -8.14 33.71
CA ALA A 677 -14.74 -7.59 32.64
C ALA A 677 -16.24 -7.92 32.83
N PRO A 678 -17.15 -6.96 32.57
CA PRO A 678 -18.59 -7.22 32.57
C PRO A 678 -19.01 -8.34 31.60
N ARG A 679 -20.12 -9.01 31.91
CA ARG A 679 -20.68 -10.10 31.08
C ARG A 679 -20.83 -9.65 29.62
N GLY A 680 -20.47 -10.53 28.69
CA GLY A 680 -20.38 -10.28 27.24
C GLY A 680 -19.09 -9.54 26.83
N MET A 681 -18.66 -8.53 27.58
CA MET A 681 -17.41 -7.82 27.31
C MET A 681 -16.17 -8.65 27.66
N ALA A 682 -16.25 -9.50 28.69
CA ALA A 682 -15.23 -10.51 29.00
C ALA A 682 -14.92 -11.38 27.78
N ALA A 683 -15.94 -11.98 27.17
CA ALA A 683 -15.80 -12.82 25.99
C ALA A 683 -15.19 -12.04 24.80
N LEU A 684 -15.70 -10.83 24.51
CA LEU A 684 -15.19 -10.01 23.40
C LEU A 684 -13.69 -9.67 23.55
N CYS A 685 -13.26 -9.32 24.77
CA CYS A 685 -11.85 -8.98 25.04
C CYS A 685 -10.95 -10.22 25.15
N GLN A 686 -11.42 -11.32 25.77
CA GLN A 686 -10.71 -12.61 25.78
C GLN A 686 -10.44 -13.08 24.35
N HIS A 687 -11.48 -13.09 23.52
CA HIS A 687 -11.46 -13.57 22.15
C HIS A 687 -10.51 -12.74 21.27
N LYS A 688 -10.64 -11.41 21.29
CA LYS A 688 -9.73 -10.50 20.58
C LYS A 688 -8.27 -10.64 21.03
N LEU A 689 -8.02 -10.84 22.33
CA LEU A 689 -6.66 -11.07 22.84
C LEU A 689 -6.12 -12.43 22.39
N LEU A 690 -6.88 -13.52 22.53
CA LEU A 690 -6.47 -14.85 22.07
C LEU A 690 -6.15 -14.87 20.58
N TRP A 691 -6.98 -14.25 19.73
CA TRP A 691 -6.75 -14.16 18.28
C TRP A 691 -5.49 -13.34 17.97
N ALA A 692 -5.29 -12.19 18.64
CA ALA A 692 -4.09 -11.37 18.48
C ALA A 692 -2.81 -12.14 18.87
N LEU A 693 -2.89 -13.04 19.86
CA LEU A 693 -1.78 -13.88 20.29
C LEU A 693 -1.49 -15.02 19.32
N GLU A 694 -2.50 -15.70 18.78
CA GLU A 694 -2.35 -16.73 17.76
C GLU A 694 -1.67 -16.18 16.50
N GLN A 695 -2.15 -15.04 15.98
CA GLN A 695 -1.55 -14.40 14.80
C GLN A 695 -0.14 -13.88 15.08
N SER A 696 0.16 -13.43 16.31
CA SER A 696 1.51 -13.05 16.73
C SER A 696 2.45 -14.24 17.00
N GLN A 697 1.96 -15.48 17.03
CA GLN A 697 2.79 -16.70 17.02
C GLN A 697 3.11 -17.13 15.58
N LEU A 698 2.14 -17.01 14.67
CA LEU A 698 2.34 -17.24 13.23
C LEU A 698 3.33 -16.24 12.60
N ALA A 699 3.33 -14.99 13.06
CA ALA A 699 4.29 -13.98 12.65
C ALA A 699 4.83 -13.21 13.88
N SER A 700 6.08 -13.48 14.25
CA SER A 700 6.72 -12.90 15.45
C SER A 700 6.74 -11.37 15.40
N GLY A 701 6.12 -10.73 16.40
CA GLY A 701 6.03 -9.27 16.51
C GLY A 701 4.92 -8.61 15.68
N ALA A 702 4.07 -9.38 15.00
CA ALA A 702 3.03 -8.86 14.12
C ALA A 702 2.08 -7.85 14.80
N THR A 703 1.92 -6.70 14.16
CA THR A 703 0.88 -5.71 14.48
C THR A 703 0.31 -5.13 13.20
N ARG A 704 -0.99 -4.80 13.21
CA ARG A 704 -1.67 -4.25 12.03
C ARG A 704 -1.02 -2.90 11.65
N ALA A 705 -0.75 -2.71 10.37
CA ALA A 705 -0.13 -1.48 9.83
C ALA A 705 -1.07 -0.26 9.86
N HIS A 706 -2.37 -0.47 10.09
CA HIS A 706 -3.40 0.56 10.15
C HIS A 706 -4.17 0.45 11.47
N PRO A 707 -4.68 1.57 12.01
CA PRO A 707 -5.59 1.54 13.16
C PRO A 707 -6.93 0.89 12.78
N PRO A 708 -7.73 0.40 13.76
CA PRO A 708 -9.04 -0.17 13.52
C PRO A 708 -9.97 0.76 12.73
N THR A 709 -10.74 0.16 11.82
CA THR A 709 -11.70 0.86 10.96
C THR A 709 -12.89 1.42 11.76
N GLN A 710 -13.72 2.26 11.12
CA GLN A 710 -14.95 2.77 11.74
C GLN A 710 -15.93 1.65 12.11
N LEU A 711 -15.99 0.56 11.33
CA LEU A 711 -16.77 -0.63 11.64
C LEU A 711 -16.27 -1.31 12.93
N GLU A 712 -14.95 -1.51 13.04
CA GLU A 712 -14.33 -2.10 14.24
C GLU A 712 -14.48 -1.23 15.49
N TRP A 713 -14.38 0.09 15.32
CA TRP A 713 -14.62 1.07 16.38
C TRP A 713 -16.08 0.99 16.88
N LEU A 714 -17.04 0.99 15.96
CA LEU A 714 -18.46 0.86 16.30
C LEU A 714 -18.78 -0.51 16.93
N ALA A 715 -18.21 -1.60 16.42
CA ALA A 715 -18.36 -2.94 16.98
C ALA A 715 -17.81 -3.04 18.40
N GLY A 716 -16.61 -2.51 18.66
CA GLY A 716 -16.01 -2.46 20.00
C GLY A 716 -16.83 -1.65 21.01
N TRP A 717 -17.46 -0.56 20.59
CA TRP A 717 -18.32 0.27 21.45
C TRP A 717 -19.74 -0.27 21.62
N ARG A 718 -20.35 -0.86 20.58
CA ARG A 718 -21.69 -1.51 20.65
C ARG A 718 -21.66 -2.94 21.19
N ARG A 719 -20.47 -3.55 21.32
CA ARG A 719 -20.25 -4.99 21.62
C ARG A 719 -20.81 -5.91 20.51
N GLY A 720 -20.79 -5.44 19.27
CA GLY A 720 -21.27 -6.16 18.10
C GLY A 720 -20.22 -7.10 17.49
N ARG A 721 -20.71 -8.08 16.72
CA ARG A 721 -19.94 -8.78 15.68
C ARG A 721 -19.86 -7.88 14.43
N MET A 722 -19.04 -8.25 13.46
CA MET A 722 -18.92 -7.53 12.18
C MET A 722 -19.17 -8.49 11.03
N ALA A 723 -19.80 -8.00 9.98
CA ALA A 723 -19.92 -8.69 8.70
C ALA A 723 -19.37 -7.79 7.58
N LEU A 724 -18.93 -8.41 6.49
CA LEU A 724 -18.61 -7.75 5.23
C LEU A 724 -19.25 -8.52 4.09
N ASP A 725 -19.78 -7.77 3.12
CA ASP A 725 -20.35 -8.31 1.89
C ASP A 725 -19.21 -8.51 0.88
N VAL A 726 -18.89 -9.77 0.58
CA VAL A 726 -17.77 -10.19 -0.27
C VAL A 726 -18.28 -10.58 -1.65
N PHE A 727 -17.96 -9.75 -2.65
CA PHE A 727 -18.27 -10.00 -4.05
C PHE A 727 -17.20 -10.90 -4.67
N THR A 728 -17.64 -12.01 -5.27
CA THR A 728 -16.77 -12.96 -5.97
C THR A 728 -16.66 -12.64 -7.46
N PHE A 729 -15.69 -13.25 -8.15
CA PHE A 729 -15.51 -13.10 -9.61
C PHE A 729 -16.72 -13.57 -10.44
N SER A 730 -17.63 -14.38 -9.87
CA SER A 730 -18.89 -14.78 -10.52
C SER A 730 -20.06 -13.83 -10.23
N GLU A 731 -19.78 -12.61 -9.75
CA GLU A 731 -20.76 -11.59 -9.31
C GLU A 731 -21.66 -12.01 -8.14
N GLU A 732 -21.53 -13.24 -7.62
CA GLU A 732 -22.15 -13.70 -6.38
C GLU A 732 -21.58 -12.94 -5.18
N CYS A 733 -22.46 -12.43 -4.33
CA CYS A 733 -22.15 -11.73 -3.08
C CYS A 733 -22.43 -12.65 -1.88
N TYR A 734 -21.52 -12.68 -0.90
CA TYR A 734 -21.71 -13.39 0.36
C TYR A 734 -21.56 -12.42 1.54
N SER A 735 -22.55 -12.37 2.43
CA SER A 735 -22.37 -11.68 3.71
C SER A 735 -21.65 -12.61 4.67
N ALA A 736 -20.41 -12.26 5.04
CA ALA A 736 -19.51 -13.10 5.81
C ALA A 736 -19.07 -12.41 7.10
N GLU A 737 -19.04 -13.16 8.22
CA GLU A 737 -18.53 -12.67 9.49
C GLU A 737 -17.02 -12.44 9.42
N VAL A 738 -16.57 -11.31 9.98
CA VAL A 738 -15.15 -10.94 10.02
C VAL A 738 -14.75 -10.41 11.38
N GLU A 739 -13.47 -10.56 11.70
CA GLU A 739 -12.86 -10.02 12.90
C GLU A 739 -11.62 -9.18 12.59
N SER A 740 -11.20 -8.38 13.58
CA SER A 740 -10.05 -7.47 13.50
C SER A 740 -8.72 -8.14 13.12
N TRP A 741 -8.64 -9.46 13.26
CA TRP A 741 -7.47 -10.29 12.99
C TRP A 741 -7.75 -11.41 11.96
N THR A 742 -8.89 -11.36 11.27
CA THR A 742 -9.18 -12.28 10.15
C THR A 742 -8.30 -11.94 8.95
N THR A 743 -7.59 -12.93 8.42
CA THR A 743 -6.82 -12.76 7.18
C THR A 743 -7.71 -12.94 5.94
N GLY A 744 -7.30 -12.38 4.80
CA GLY A 744 -8.01 -12.59 3.53
C GLY A 744 -8.08 -14.07 3.12
N GLU A 745 -7.06 -14.86 3.49
CA GLU A 745 -7.02 -16.31 3.27
C GLU A 745 -8.03 -17.06 4.15
N GLN A 746 -8.17 -16.68 5.43
CA GLN A 746 -9.19 -17.24 6.33
C GLN A 746 -10.61 -16.94 5.82
N LEU A 747 -10.87 -15.68 5.43
CA LEU A 747 -12.17 -15.25 4.91
C LEU A 747 -12.53 -15.97 3.60
N ALA A 748 -11.59 -16.04 2.65
CA ALA A 748 -11.78 -16.80 1.42
C ALA A 748 -11.97 -18.31 1.71
N GLY A 749 -11.24 -18.85 2.69
CA GLY A 749 -11.39 -20.23 3.15
C GLY A 749 -12.79 -20.55 3.68
N TRP A 750 -13.36 -19.68 4.52
CA TRP A 750 -14.73 -19.86 5.03
C TRP A 750 -15.79 -19.77 3.93
N ILE A 751 -15.63 -18.87 2.96
CA ILE A 751 -16.55 -18.74 1.80
C ILE A 751 -16.43 -19.96 0.85
N LEU A 752 -15.23 -20.50 0.67
CA LEU A 752 -15.04 -21.74 -0.11
C LEU A 752 -15.61 -22.97 0.63
N GLN A 753 -15.50 -23.00 1.96
CA GLN A 753 -16.12 -24.04 2.79
C GLN A 753 -17.65 -24.01 2.70
N SER A 754 -18.31 -22.84 2.83
CA SER A 754 -19.77 -22.73 2.70
C SER A 754 -20.29 -23.09 1.30
N ARG A 755 -19.49 -22.83 0.25
CA ARG A 755 -19.75 -23.33 -1.12
C ARG A 755 -19.66 -24.85 -1.22
N SER A 756 -18.69 -25.49 -0.55
CA SER A 756 -18.50 -26.95 -0.59
C SER A 756 -19.43 -27.75 0.35
N GLU A 757 -19.91 -27.15 1.44
CA GLU A 757 -20.97 -27.75 2.27
C GLU A 757 -22.30 -27.85 1.51
N ASN A 758 -22.49 -27.05 0.45
CA ASN A 758 -23.63 -27.12 -0.46
C ASN A 758 -23.37 -27.91 -1.77
N LYS A 759 -22.14 -28.33 -2.07
CA LYS A 759 -21.78 -29.12 -3.28
C LYS A 759 -20.63 -30.09 -3.00
N CYS A 760 -20.87 -31.38 -3.25
CA CYS A 760 -20.07 -32.54 -2.85
C CYS A 760 -18.52 -32.39 -2.90
N PRO A 761 -17.79 -33.02 -1.94
CA PRO A 761 -16.38 -32.73 -1.68
C PRO A 761 -15.42 -33.34 -2.73
N CYS A 762 -14.87 -32.48 -3.59
CA CYS A 762 -13.86 -32.88 -4.60
C CYS A 762 -12.60 -31.99 -4.62
N TRP A 763 -12.33 -31.21 -3.56
CA TRP A 763 -11.14 -30.35 -3.46
C TRP A 763 -10.48 -30.44 -2.08
N SER A 764 -9.53 -31.37 -1.94
CA SER A 764 -8.63 -31.46 -0.78
C SER A 764 -7.38 -30.59 -1.01
N PRO A 765 -7.01 -29.68 -0.09
CA PRO A 765 -5.75 -28.94 -0.21
C PRO A 765 -4.56 -29.84 0.12
N CYS A 766 -3.61 -29.95 -0.81
CA CYS A 766 -2.38 -30.73 -0.63
C CYS A 766 -1.39 -29.98 0.30
N GLY A 767 -1.61 -30.07 1.60
CA GLY A 767 -0.58 -29.78 2.58
C GLY A 767 0.49 -30.88 2.58
N ASN A 768 1.74 -30.53 2.27
CA ASN A 768 2.92 -31.37 2.50
C ASN A 768 4.01 -30.47 3.07
N GLY A 769 4.58 -30.85 4.22
CA GLY A 769 5.53 -30.02 4.96
C GLY A 769 6.90 -30.67 5.08
N GLY A 770 7.94 -29.86 4.82
CA GLY A 770 9.33 -30.09 5.21
C GLY A 770 10.15 -31.06 4.33
N PRO A 771 11.49 -31.04 4.49
CA PRO A 771 12.28 -30.05 5.24
C PRO A 771 12.61 -28.79 4.41
#